data_AF-A0A1B8DCI3-F1
#
_entry.id   AF-A0A1B8DCI3-F1
#
_cell.length_a   1.000
_cell.length_b   1.000
_cell.length_c   1.000
_cell.angle_alpha   90.00
_cell.angle_beta   90.00
_cell.angle_gamma   90.00
#
_symmetry.space_group_name_H-M   'P 1'
#
loop_
_entity.id
_entity.type
_entity.pdbx_description
1 polymer ?
#
loop_
_entity_poly.entity_id
_entity_poly.type
_entity_poly.pdbx_seq_one_letter_code
_entity_poly.pdbx_strand_id
1 'polypeptide(L)'
;MEGQQGIKRKAEASPERTGSAMTSKSIKGIEMDSREDTTGSTSTSALSFDSPKSEHSDNTSVSSQGDDEDEEHDEDEDEDWGDEHEHDADDNDGDGDEYDDMGPPKREVEEHKHTLGGSEVTFKIFIQDDDGEFSDWMHTIHVHCSSASKEIGRAFGRFVRRDRITANFWRDMEEPCQELSSVAFELFDRYGRLKREFVDHTVRKGSGCWGSELDLGPLFIIEHVRMEREWRRKGVGKKMVESLIAKASTEKKIPETLGSNSSAEDRRAESFFNKNDAKENKLAFTLVAPGWLNGDISQDLIGKTPREQRDIQFATHDISVAFCRSIGFRRIGASSCFGLAVDPNHEAHKISINVDFNPAEEEVDDEDLEARHSAEKSFFREEEEHSLLMELLKKRLPLHHAALTLPDAECVKHYEEVNKLPNAKEEWKKVDKKLNTVLHIASCEYKLKTVEWLLKNADVDQPLSSARNIKGYTALEGLQNVLEAKRTTMERGFMTICISDNFSGFPIDAVSCVAALQGIKSPSRIQSLRLKFGCTCGQCVDGFFSVRMKEALLCQAEMFHDMLDEYNDDGPLWVEMHDHATRHVAPDIQRNFTTNRSLRRGFVNIFDHAADAMRRGASPRVHNVIDTWTNSGEWPPVTRSYFQRGGAPEDALRVMFEAAREDDHWAGNGCMLNNIFGVDEIEEPDELAALPHCRNDLEFGMVALMCGMPNL
;
A
#
# COMPACT_ATOMS: atom_id res chain seq x y z
N MET A 1 -4.96 -45.44 -42.10
CA MET A 1 -5.69 -46.25 -41.11
C MET A 1 -5.71 -45.43 -39.83
N GLU A 2 -6.50 -44.36 -39.76
CA GLU A 2 -7.94 -44.37 -39.40
C GLU A 2 -8.23 -45.13 -38.10
N GLY A 3 -8.84 -44.44 -37.13
CA GLY A 3 -9.44 -45.12 -35.98
C GLY A 3 -9.62 -44.29 -34.72
N GLN A 4 -10.37 -43.18 -34.78
CA GLN A 4 -11.10 -42.66 -33.63
C GLN A 4 -12.03 -43.75 -33.06
N GLN A 5 -12.25 -43.76 -31.74
CA GLN A 5 -13.61 -43.83 -31.16
C GLN A 5 -13.56 -43.64 -29.64
N GLY A 6 -14.40 -42.73 -29.15
CA GLY A 6 -14.62 -42.50 -27.73
C GLY A 6 -15.88 -43.16 -27.18
N ILE A 7 -16.31 -42.57 -26.06
CA ILE A 7 -17.64 -42.61 -25.44
C ILE A 7 -17.97 -43.87 -24.60
N LYS A 8 -18.07 -43.73 -23.26
CA LYS A 8 -19.35 -43.60 -22.53
C LYS A 8 -19.18 -43.60 -21.00
N ARG A 9 -19.82 -42.58 -20.40
CA ARG A 9 -20.21 -42.44 -18.99
C ARG A 9 -21.14 -43.59 -18.55
N LYS A 10 -21.10 -43.92 -17.25
CA LYS A 10 -22.28 -44.33 -16.47
C LYS A 10 -22.12 -43.93 -15.00
N ALA A 11 -23.25 -43.49 -14.44
CA ALA A 11 -23.45 -42.93 -13.12
C ALA A 11 -24.02 -43.97 -12.13
N GLU A 12 -24.28 -43.49 -10.89
CA GLU A 12 -25.04 -44.09 -9.77
C GLU A 12 -24.21 -45.04 -8.87
N ALA A 13 -24.29 -45.04 -7.53
CA ALA A 13 -25.29 -44.54 -6.57
C ALA A 13 -24.68 -44.32 -5.16
N SER A 14 -25.41 -43.59 -4.30
CA SER A 14 -25.21 -43.37 -2.86
C SER A 14 -25.14 -44.67 -2.02
N PRO A 15 -24.82 -44.56 -0.71
CA PRO A 15 -25.90 -44.75 0.27
C PRO A 15 -25.92 -43.78 1.48
N GLU A 16 -27.08 -43.83 2.15
CA GLU A 16 -27.64 -43.09 3.28
C GLU A 16 -26.80 -43.15 4.58
N ARG A 17 -26.68 -42.09 5.39
CA ARG A 17 -27.62 -41.46 6.36
C ARG A 17 -27.98 -42.31 7.59
N THR A 18 -27.43 -41.91 8.75
CA THR A 18 -28.05 -41.88 10.10
C THR A 18 -27.42 -40.66 10.80
N GLY A 19 -28.05 -39.75 11.54
CA GLY A 19 -29.42 -39.64 12.05
C GLY A 19 -29.39 -39.42 13.56
N SER A 20 -29.36 -38.16 14.04
CA SER A 20 -29.97 -37.78 15.33
C SER A 20 -30.14 -36.26 15.43
N ALA A 21 -31.28 -35.85 16.00
CA ALA A 21 -31.87 -34.53 15.99
C ALA A 21 -32.23 -34.07 17.41
N MET A 22 -32.27 -32.76 17.66
CA MET A 22 -33.17 -32.10 18.64
C MET A 22 -33.42 -30.65 18.20
N THR A 23 -34.55 -30.38 17.55
CA THR A 23 -35.77 -29.70 18.05
C THR A 23 -35.70 -28.18 18.19
N SER A 24 -36.25 -27.49 17.18
CA SER A 24 -36.64 -26.08 17.18
C SER A 24 -38.16 -25.94 17.36
N LYS A 25 -38.60 -24.97 18.17
CA LYS A 25 -40.00 -24.58 18.34
C LYS A 25 -40.29 -23.28 17.58
N SER A 26 -41.35 -23.34 16.79
CA SER A 26 -41.96 -22.27 15.98
C SER A 26 -42.83 -21.34 16.81
N ILE A 27 -42.85 -20.03 16.49
CA ILE A 27 -43.96 -19.12 16.81
C ILE A 27 -44.35 -18.34 15.55
N LYS A 28 -45.68 -18.22 15.40
CA LYS A 28 -46.49 -17.86 14.25
C LYS A 28 -46.36 -16.39 13.80
N GLY A 29 -46.53 -16.19 12.50
CA GLY A 29 -46.84 -14.90 11.90
C GLY A 29 -48.31 -14.50 12.05
N ILE A 30 -48.56 -13.20 11.86
CA ILE A 30 -49.88 -12.59 11.67
C ILE A 30 -49.75 -11.63 10.48
N GLU A 31 -50.46 -11.94 9.41
CA GLU A 31 -50.88 -11.02 8.34
C GLU A 31 -52.21 -10.37 8.73
N MET A 32 -52.39 -9.09 8.44
CA MET A 32 -53.67 -8.39 8.11
C MET A 32 -53.26 -7.05 7.48
N ASP A 33 -53.31 -6.89 6.16
CA ASP A 33 -54.44 -6.55 5.28
C ASP A 33 -54.66 -5.03 5.08
N SER A 34 -54.93 -4.74 3.82
CA SER A 34 -54.93 -3.53 3.01
C SER A 34 -55.97 -2.45 3.34
N ARG A 35 -55.65 -1.17 3.04
CA ARG A 35 -56.47 -0.27 2.21
C ARG A 35 -55.85 1.11 1.95
N GLU A 36 -55.89 1.49 0.68
CA GLU A 36 -55.75 2.84 0.15
C GLU A 36 -56.90 3.74 0.62
N ASP A 37 -56.62 5.02 0.89
CA ASP A 37 -57.48 6.09 0.39
C ASP A 37 -56.73 7.41 0.24
N THR A 38 -57.15 8.14 -0.79
CA THR A 38 -56.46 9.25 -1.44
C THR A 38 -57.07 10.59 -1.05
N THR A 39 -56.25 11.56 -0.60
CA THR A 39 -56.38 13.03 -0.83
C THR A 39 -55.05 13.63 -0.33
N GLY A 40 -54.21 14.38 -1.05
CA GLY A 40 -54.45 15.33 -2.14
C GLY A 40 -54.16 16.75 -1.64
N SER A 41 -52.89 17.19 -1.64
CA SER A 41 -52.49 18.59 -1.91
C SER A 41 -50.97 18.73 -2.04
N THR A 42 -50.59 19.11 -3.26
CA THR A 42 -49.25 19.35 -3.79
C THR A 42 -48.78 20.76 -3.43
N SER A 43 -47.48 20.96 -3.18
CA SER A 43 -46.76 22.18 -3.58
C SER A 43 -45.26 21.90 -3.72
N THR A 44 -44.74 22.34 -4.86
CA THR A 44 -43.46 22.06 -5.51
C THR A 44 -42.47 23.23 -5.39
N SER A 45 -41.25 22.96 -5.88
CA SER A 45 -40.26 23.88 -6.51
C SER A 45 -39.07 24.24 -5.62
N ALA A 46 -37.84 23.72 -5.86
CA ALA A 46 -36.90 23.95 -6.98
C ALA A 46 -36.26 25.34 -6.94
N LEU A 47 -34.92 25.44 -6.82
CA LEU A 47 -34.12 26.55 -7.37
C LEU A 47 -32.65 26.14 -7.59
N SER A 48 -32.23 26.28 -8.85
CA SER A 48 -30.86 26.43 -9.33
C SER A 48 -30.38 27.88 -9.11
N PHE A 49 -29.07 28.12 -9.04
CA PHE A 49 -28.50 29.46 -9.23
C PHE A 49 -27.26 29.43 -10.11
N ASP A 50 -27.34 30.23 -11.17
CA ASP A 50 -26.26 30.63 -12.06
C ASP A 50 -26.04 32.14 -11.90
N SER A 51 -24.83 32.58 -12.23
CA SER A 51 -24.27 33.93 -12.05
C SER A 51 -24.97 35.07 -12.82
N PRO A 52 -24.71 36.35 -12.48
CA PRO A 52 -24.91 37.44 -13.44
C PRO A 52 -23.68 38.38 -13.61
N LYS A 53 -23.56 38.92 -14.84
CA LYS A 53 -22.73 40.06 -15.25
C LYS A 53 -23.55 41.00 -16.17
N SER A 54 -23.07 42.26 -16.27
CA SER A 54 -23.43 43.36 -17.21
C SER A 54 -24.59 44.29 -16.78
N GLU A 55 -24.61 45.62 -17.00
CA GLU A 55 -23.68 46.63 -17.55
C GLU A 55 -24.29 48.06 -17.44
N HIS A 56 -23.43 49.10 -17.50
CA HIS A 56 -23.63 50.50 -18.00
C HIS A 56 -24.55 51.50 -17.21
N SER A 57 -24.32 52.82 -17.12
CA SER A 57 -23.42 53.81 -17.75
C SER A 57 -23.50 55.21 -17.07
N ASP A 58 -22.39 55.95 -17.09
CA ASP A 58 -22.22 57.39 -17.47
C ASP A 58 -22.38 58.62 -16.52
N ASN A 59 -21.24 59.36 -16.48
CA ASN A 59 -21.02 60.84 -16.57
C ASN A 59 -21.17 61.73 -15.31
N THR A 60 -20.44 62.83 -15.04
CA THR A 60 -19.18 63.50 -15.48
C THR A 60 -18.99 64.75 -14.55
N SER A 61 -17.76 65.26 -14.38
CA SER A 61 -17.34 66.68 -14.22
C SER A 61 -16.74 67.22 -12.89
N VAL A 62 -15.40 67.24 -12.81
CA VAL A 62 -14.44 68.40 -12.80
C VAL A 62 -14.52 69.50 -11.71
N SER A 63 -13.48 69.58 -10.85
CA SER A 63 -12.53 70.73 -10.61
C SER A 63 -11.94 70.65 -9.17
N SER A 64 -10.65 70.41 -8.90
CA SER A 64 -9.41 71.22 -9.07
C SER A 64 -8.84 71.75 -7.73
N GLN A 65 -7.53 71.53 -7.55
CA GLN A 65 -6.50 72.28 -6.77
C GLN A 65 -6.02 71.75 -5.40
N GLY A 66 -4.68 71.57 -5.33
CA GLY A 66 -3.87 71.82 -4.13
C GLY A 66 -2.72 70.84 -3.88
N ASP A 67 -1.64 70.96 -4.66
CA ASP A 67 -0.21 71.04 -4.27
C ASP A 67 0.45 70.05 -3.26
N ASP A 68 1.57 69.50 -3.76
CA ASP A 68 2.90 69.30 -3.15
C ASP A 68 3.24 68.14 -2.18
N GLU A 69 4.26 67.38 -2.63
CA GLU A 69 5.44 66.81 -1.94
C GLU A 69 5.27 65.66 -0.91
N ASP A 70 5.70 64.44 -1.28
CA ASP A 70 6.94 63.81 -0.79
C ASP A 70 7.10 62.38 -1.37
N GLU A 71 8.21 62.14 -2.08
CA GLU A 71 8.72 60.84 -2.54
C GLU A 71 9.72 60.24 -1.53
N GLU A 72 10.13 58.99 -1.81
CA GLU A 72 11.22 58.16 -1.24
C GLU A 72 10.73 57.00 -0.34
N HIS A 73 11.16 55.74 -0.48
CA HIS A 73 11.92 55.00 -1.51
C HIS A 73 11.94 53.50 -1.09
N ASP A 74 12.46 52.65 -1.98
CA ASP A 74 13.10 51.32 -1.77
C ASP A 74 12.22 50.04 -1.82
N GLU A 75 12.58 48.97 -2.54
CA GLU A 75 13.46 48.69 -3.70
C GLU A 75 13.34 47.15 -3.89
N ASP A 76 12.88 46.69 -5.06
CA ASP A 76 12.95 45.30 -5.52
C ASP A 76 13.98 45.27 -6.67
N GLU A 77 15.07 44.51 -6.54
CA GLU A 77 16.02 44.30 -7.62
C GLU A 77 16.21 42.80 -7.92
N ASP A 78 15.78 42.44 -9.13
CA ASP A 78 16.16 41.26 -9.90
C ASP A 78 17.57 41.44 -10.48
N GLU A 79 18.43 40.42 -10.47
CA GLU A 79 19.54 40.33 -11.44
C GLU A 79 19.82 38.87 -11.91
N ASP A 80 19.33 38.63 -13.14
CA ASP A 80 19.95 37.93 -14.28
C ASP A 80 21.46 37.61 -14.19
N TRP A 81 21.85 36.35 -14.46
CA TRP A 81 23.15 36.04 -15.06
C TRP A 81 23.08 34.78 -15.95
N GLY A 82 23.36 34.97 -17.23
CA GLY A 82 23.50 33.94 -18.25
C GLY A 82 24.87 33.24 -18.29
N ASP A 83 24.79 31.95 -18.57
CA ASP A 83 25.49 31.12 -19.58
C ASP A 83 27.03 30.97 -19.68
N GLU A 84 27.36 29.72 -20.05
CA GLU A 84 28.57 29.13 -20.65
C GLU A 84 29.85 28.94 -19.81
N HIS A 85 30.17 27.67 -19.50
CA HIS A 85 31.42 27.04 -19.97
C HIS A 85 31.47 25.52 -19.65
N GLU A 86 31.51 24.71 -20.72
CA GLU A 86 31.95 23.31 -20.73
C GLU A 86 33.44 23.19 -20.36
N HIS A 87 33.83 22.19 -19.56
CA HIS A 87 35.15 21.55 -19.66
C HIS A 87 35.13 20.12 -19.07
N ASP A 88 35.36 19.14 -19.93
CA ASP A 88 35.72 17.75 -19.62
C ASP A 88 37.15 17.64 -19.06
N ALA A 89 37.33 16.64 -18.16
CA ALA A 89 38.51 15.80 -17.88
C ALA A 89 39.89 16.43 -17.60
N ASP A 90 40.44 16.18 -16.40
CA ASP A 90 41.50 15.16 -16.16
C ASP A 90 42.10 15.28 -14.74
N ASP A 91 42.52 14.13 -14.22
CA ASP A 91 43.19 13.87 -12.95
C ASP A 91 44.43 14.75 -12.67
N ASN A 92 44.63 15.18 -11.41
CA ASN A 92 45.90 14.97 -10.69
C ASN A 92 45.80 15.38 -9.20
N ASP A 93 46.25 14.47 -8.34
CA ASP A 93 46.35 14.53 -6.89
C ASP A 93 47.21 15.68 -6.33
N GLY A 94 46.88 16.13 -5.10
CA GLY A 94 47.85 16.78 -4.22
C GLY A 94 47.25 17.66 -3.11
N ASP A 95 47.44 17.21 -1.87
CA ASP A 95 47.16 17.85 -0.56
C ASP A 95 45.68 17.89 -0.14
N GLY A 96 45.26 17.38 1.01
CA GLY A 96 46.02 16.97 2.19
C GLY A 96 45.20 17.28 3.43
N ASP A 97 43.96 16.78 3.49
CA ASP A 97 43.08 16.91 4.66
C ASP A 97 42.69 15.51 5.16
N GLU A 98 43.51 15.03 6.09
CA GLU A 98 43.32 13.81 6.88
C GLU A 98 42.16 14.05 7.87
N TYR A 99 40.93 14.13 7.37
CA TYR A 99 39.77 13.81 8.18
C TYR A 99 39.66 12.30 8.19
N ASP A 100 39.93 11.70 9.35
CA ASP A 100 39.61 10.31 9.65
C ASP A 100 38.11 10.07 9.38
N ASP A 101 37.77 9.70 8.13
CA ASP A 101 36.49 9.11 7.72
C ASP A 101 36.41 7.69 8.30
N MET A 102 36.39 7.63 9.63
CA MET A 102 36.12 6.42 10.37
C MET A 102 34.61 6.22 10.32
N GLY A 103 34.14 5.72 9.18
CA GLY A 103 32.76 5.25 9.02
C GLY A 103 32.34 4.29 10.15
N PRO A 104 31.04 4.01 10.32
CA PRO A 104 30.48 3.31 11.46
C PRO A 104 31.29 2.07 11.88
N PRO A 105 31.48 1.83 13.19
CA PRO A 105 32.38 0.80 13.67
C PRO A 105 31.95 -0.59 13.19
N LYS A 106 32.90 -1.32 12.58
CA LYS A 106 32.69 -2.71 12.13
C LYS A 106 32.62 -3.64 13.34
N ARG A 107 31.59 -4.48 13.39
CA ARG A 107 31.43 -5.52 14.42
C ARG A 107 31.39 -6.90 13.79
N GLU A 108 31.62 -7.92 14.63
CA GLU A 108 31.55 -9.34 14.26
C GLU A 108 32.33 -9.72 13.00
N VAL A 109 33.59 -9.28 12.93
CA VAL A 109 34.46 -9.52 11.78
C VAL A 109 34.90 -10.98 11.74
N GLU A 110 34.57 -11.68 10.65
CA GLU A 110 34.94 -13.07 10.39
C GLU A 110 35.75 -13.16 9.09
N GLU A 111 36.82 -13.97 9.08
CA GLU A 111 37.64 -14.19 7.88
C GLU A 111 37.70 -15.67 7.50
N HIS A 112 37.35 -15.96 6.25
CA HIS A 112 37.29 -17.31 5.71
C HIS A 112 38.14 -17.43 4.45
N LYS A 113 39.08 -18.38 4.43
CA LYS A 113 39.90 -18.67 3.26
C LYS A 113 39.33 -19.83 2.46
N HIS A 114 39.28 -19.66 1.14
CA HIS A 114 38.81 -20.69 0.23
C HIS A 114 39.70 -20.75 -1.02
N THR A 115 39.73 -21.91 -1.68
CA THR A 115 40.35 -22.06 -3.00
C THR A 115 39.24 -22.13 -4.04
N LEU A 116 39.09 -21.08 -4.85
CA LEU A 116 38.06 -20.98 -5.89
C LEU A 116 38.70 -20.58 -7.22
N GLY A 117 38.31 -21.26 -8.30
CA GLY A 117 38.87 -21.00 -9.64
C GLY A 117 40.38 -21.21 -9.75
N GLY A 118 40.98 -22.00 -8.86
CA GLY A 118 42.42 -22.29 -8.84
C GLY A 118 43.28 -21.30 -8.04
N SER A 119 42.67 -20.28 -7.42
CA SER A 119 43.36 -19.27 -6.61
C SER A 119 42.87 -19.24 -5.17
N GLU A 120 43.73 -18.83 -4.23
CA GLU A 120 43.33 -18.57 -2.85
C GLU A 120 42.60 -17.22 -2.77
N VAL A 121 41.41 -17.23 -2.19
CA VAL A 121 40.57 -16.06 -1.96
C VAL A 121 40.18 -16.00 -0.48
N THR A 122 40.16 -14.79 0.07
CA THR A 122 39.80 -14.50 1.46
C THR A 122 38.51 -13.71 1.48
N PHE A 123 37.53 -14.19 2.24
CA PHE A 123 36.24 -13.53 2.47
C PHE A 123 36.25 -12.92 3.86
N LYS A 124 36.02 -11.61 3.93
CA LYS A 124 35.85 -10.86 5.17
C LYS A 124 34.38 -10.50 5.32
N ILE A 125 33.76 -11.02 6.36
CA ILE A 125 32.34 -10.81 6.68
C ILE A 125 32.27 -9.91 7.91
N PHE A 126 31.41 -8.91 7.92
CA PHE A 126 31.24 -8.04 9.09
C PHE A 126 29.86 -7.38 9.08
N ILE A 127 29.42 -6.93 10.25
CA ILE A 127 28.22 -6.11 10.43
C ILE A 127 28.65 -4.66 10.56
N GLN A 128 27.94 -3.79 9.85
CA GLN A 128 28.04 -2.35 10.02
C GLN A 128 26.71 -1.88 10.60
N ASP A 129 26.79 -1.24 11.77
CA ASP A 129 25.62 -0.54 12.32
C ASP A 129 25.31 0.63 11.40
N ASP A 130 24.04 0.73 10.99
CA ASP A 130 23.54 1.87 10.24
C ASP A 130 23.38 3.09 11.18
N ASP A 131 23.06 4.25 10.62
CA ASP A 131 22.82 5.48 11.40
C ASP A 131 21.91 5.22 12.60
N GLY A 132 22.08 5.98 13.67
CA GLY A 132 21.38 5.76 14.94
C GLY A 132 19.85 5.65 14.79
N GLU A 133 19.29 6.29 13.77
CA GLU A 133 17.86 6.28 13.41
C GLU A 133 17.32 4.90 12.98
N PHE A 134 18.14 4.06 12.33
CA PHE A 134 17.70 2.75 11.83
C PHE A 134 18.14 1.57 12.71
N SER A 135 19.11 1.81 13.60
CA SER A 135 19.79 0.77 14.38
C SER A 135 18.85 -0.10 15.24
N ASP A 136 17.66 0.39 15.55
CA ASP A 136 16.65 -0.34 16.30
C ASP A 136 16.01 -1.47 15.48
N TRP A 137 15.95 -1.37 14.15
CA TRP A 137 15.22 -2.33 13.31
C TRP A 137 16.00 -2.83 12.09
N MET A 138 17.12 -2.19 11.73
CA MET A 138 17.93 -2.54 10.57
C MET A 138 19.43 -2.54 10.90
N HIS A 139 20.18 -3.41 10.21
CA HIS A 139 21.63 -3.31 10.11
C HIS A 139 22.12 -3.91 8.78
N THR A 140 23.34 -3.57 8.39
CA THR A 140 23.92 -4.02 7.12
C THR A 140 24.98 -5.09 7.32
N ILE A 141 24.86 -6.19 6.58
CA ILE A 141 25.83 -7.29 6.56
C ILE A 141 26.68 -7.17 5.30
N HIS A 142 28.00 -7.10 5.46
CA HIS A 142 28.96 -6.95 4.37
C HIS A 142 29.78 -8.22 4.17
N VAL A 143 30.12 -8.51 2.92
CA VAL A 143 31.10 -9.50 2.51
C VAL A 143 32.06 -8.87 1.50
N HIS A 144 33.33 -8.77 1.88
CA HIS A 144 34.42 -8.35 1.00
C HIS A 144 35.25 -9.56 0.62
N CYS A 145 35.63 -9.67 -0.64
CA CYS A 145 36.43 -10.76 -1.16
C CYS A 145 37.74 -10.22 -1.73
N SER A 146 38.86 -10.81 -1.29
CA SER A 146 40.21 -10.39 -1.70
C SER A 146 41.06 -11.57 -2.15
N SER A 147 41.91 -11.34 -3.15
CA SER A 147 42.95 -12.27 -3.61
C SER A 147 44.29 -11.57 -3.59
N ALA A 148 45.31 -12.19 -2.99
CA ALA A 148 46.65 -11.60 -2.84
C ALA A 148 46.61 -10.15 -2.30
N SER A 149 45.75 -9.91 -1.31
CA SER A 149 45.50 -8.59 -0.68
C SER A 149 44.87 -7.50 -1.57
N LYS A 150 44.47 -7.83 -2.81
CA LYS A 150 43.64 -6.95 -3.65
C LYS A 150 42.17 -7.32 -3.48
N GLU A 151 41.30 -6.34 -3.23
CA GLU A 151 39.83 -6.55 -3.25
C GLU A 151 39.37 -6.85 -4.68
N ILE A 152 38.67 -7.97 -4.85
CA ILE A 152 38.20 -8.48 -6.16
C ILE A 152 36.67 -8.52 -6.24
N GLY A 153 35.98 -8.30 -5.12
CA GLY A 153 34.52 -8.25 -5.07
C GLY A 153 34.01 -7.79 -3.72
N ARG A 154 32.82 -7.17 -3.74
CA ARG A 154 32.11 -6.70 -2.55
C ARG A 154 30.61 -6.98 -2.69
N ALA A 155 29.97 -7.36 -1.60
CA ALA A 155 28.54 -7.57 -1.55
C ALA A 155 28.01 -7.16 -0.18
N PHE A 156 26.79 -6.67 -0.13
CA PHE A 156 26.11 -6.41 1.14
C PHE A 156 24.60 -6.56 1.01
N GLY A 157 23.95 -6.75 2.15
CA GLY A 157 22.50 -6.80 2.25
C GLY A 157 22.03 -6.26 3.59
N ARG A 158 20.75 -5.89 3.64
CA ARG A 158 20.07 -5.27 4.78
C ARG A 158 19.28 -6.35 5.53
N PHE A 159 19.51 -6.46 6.83
CA PHE A 159 18.71 -7.29 7.71
C PHE A 159 17.64 -6.43 8.39
N VAL A 160 16.37 -6.70 8.10
CA VAL A 160 15.21 -5.91 8.53
C VAL A 160 14.37 -6.70 9.54
N ARG A 161 14.23 -6.16 10.75
CA ARG A 161 13.32 -6.64 11.79
C ARG A 161 11.94 -6.04 11.59
N ARG A 162 11.19 -6.65 10.69
CA ARG A 162 9.87 -6.15 10.27
C ARG A 162 8.88 -6.01 11.41
N ASP A 163 8.93 -6.88 12.42
CA ASP A 163 8.12 -6.82 13.64
C ASP A 163 8.21 -5.46 14.36
N ARG A 164 9.37 -4.80 14.28
CA ARG A 164 9.59 -3.49 14.92
C ARG A 164 9.01 -2.31 14.15
N ILE A 165 8.70 -2.50 12.88
CA ILE A 165 8.25 -1.44 11.97
C ILE A 165 6.90 -1.75 11.33
N THR A 166 6.18 -2.81 11.75
CA THR A 166 4.98 -3.31 11.06
C THR A 166 3.91 -2.22 10.89
N ALA A 167 3.66 -1.40 11.92
CA ALA A 167 2.66 -0.32 11.87
C ALA A 167 2.99 0.79 10.85
N ASN A 168 4.28 1.02 10.56
CA ASN A 168 4.78 2.07 9.67
C ASN A 168 5.63 1.52 8.52
N PHE A 169 5.45 0.25 8.16
CA PHE A 169 6.41 -0.52 7.36
C PHE A 169 6.86 0.18 6.08
N TRP A 170 5.92 0.72 5.29
CA TRP A 170 6.27 1.46 4.07
C TRP A 170 7.04 2.75 4.33
N ARG A 171 6.70 3.49 5.39
CA ARG A 171 7.40 4.75 5.72
C ARG A 171 8.84 4.47 6.13
N ASP A 172 9.02 3.47 6.99
CA ASP A 172 10.34 3.13 7.54
C ASP A 172 11.23 2.47 6.48
N MET A 173 10.66 1.75 5.51
CA MET A 173 11.41 1.15 4.38
C MET A 173 11.71 2.12 3.23
N GLU A 174 10.99 3.24 3.13
CA GLU A 174 11.21 4.27 2.10
C GLU A 174 12.49 5.06 2.35
N GLU A 175 12.74 5.41 3.61
CA GLU A 175 13.76 6.37 4.02
C GLU A 175 15.22 5.93 3.78
N PRO A 176 15.63 4.66 3.99
CA PRO A 176 17.05 4.32 3.97
C PRO A 176 17.67 4.25 2.57
N CYS A 177 16.96 3.68 1.58
CA CYS A 177 17.41 3.61 0.19
C CYS A 177 16.29 3.20 -0.79
N GLN A 178 16.51 3.50 -2.08
CA GLN A 178 15.58 3.22 -3.17
C GLN A 178 15.32 1.72 -3.35
N GLU A 179 16.30 0.87 -3.13
CA GLU A 179 16.18 -0.59 -3.28
C GLU A 179 15.24 -1.20 -2.24
N LEU A 180 15.33 -0.75 -0.98
CA LEU A 180 14.43 -1.17 0.09
C LEU A 180 13.00 -0.68 -0.17
N SER A 181 12.86 0.60 -0.53
CA SER A 181 11.60 1.19 -0.99
C SER A 181 10.95 0.34 -2.07
N SER A 182 11.69 0.06 -3.16
CA SER A 182 11.17 -0.67 -4.31
C SER A 182 10.65 -2.05 -3.92
N VAL A 183 11.41 -2.80 -3.10
CA VAL A 183 10.98 -4.11 -2.60
C VAL A 183 9.72 -3.99 -1.72
N ALA A 184 9.70 -3.01 -0.80
CA ALA A 184 8.60 -2.79 0.13
C ALA A 184 7.29 -2.45 -0.58
N PHE A 185 7.31 -1.46 -1.47
CA PHE A 185 6.13 -1.00 -2.20
C PHE A 185 5.71 -1.94 -3.31
N GLU A 186 6.61 -2.74 -3.91
CA GLU A 186 6.22 -3.70 -4.93
C GLU A 186 5.55 -4.93 -4.31
N LEU A 187 6.18 -5.56 -3.31
CA LEU A 187 5.75 -6.86 -2.77
C LEU A 187 4.70 -6.77 -1.67
N PHE A 188 4.81 -5.80 -0.77
CA PHE A 188 4.09 -5.80 0.49
C PHE A 188 3.01 -4.71 0.54
N ASP A 189 1.99 -4.90 1.37
CA ASP A 189 1.06 -3.86 1.77
C ASP A 189 1.70 -2.92 2.82
N ARG A 190 0.96 -1.88 3.24
CA ARG A 190 1.47 -0.87 4.18
C ARG A 190 1.90 -1.40 5.55
N TYR A 191 1.53 -2.65 5.86
CA TYR A 191 1.85 -3.33 7.11
C TYR A 191 2.88 -4.45 6.92
N GLY A 192 3.52 -4.53 5.75
CA GLY A 192 4.56 -5.53 5.50
C GLY A 192 4.04 -6.93 5.20
N ARG A 193 2.75 -7.10 4.85
CA ARG A 193 2.19 -8.39 4.40
C ARG A 193 2.25 -8.52 2.89
N LEU A 194 2.49 -9.72 2.38
CA LEU A 194 2.54 -9.96 0.95
C LEU A 194 1.21 -9.56 0.31
N LYS A 195 1.28 -8.77 -0.76
CA LYS A 195 0.07 -8.34 -1.48
C LYS A 195 -0.69 -9.56 -1.98
N ARG A 196 -2.01 -9.53 -1.76
CA ARG A 196 -2.92 -10.63 -2.11
C ARG A 196 -2.90 -11.02 -3.58
N GLU A 197 -2.54 -10.10 -4.48
CA GLU A 197 -2.38 -10.44 -5.90
C GLU A 197 -1.25 -11.45 -6.18
N PHE A 198 -0.27 -11.57 -5.30
CA PHE A 198 0.79 -12.58 -5.41
C PHE A 198 0.40 -13.92 -4.80
N VAL A 199 -0.76 -14.00 -4.14
CA VAL A 199 -1.29 -15.21 -3.50
C VAL A 199 -2.48 -15.76 -4.30
N ASP A 200 -3.47 -14.91 -4.53
CA ASP A 200 -4.80 -15.33 -4.97
C ASP A 200 -5.04 -15.11 -6.47
N HIS A 201 -4.33 -14.16 -7.10
CA HIS A 201 -4.62 -13.76 -8.48
C HIS A 201 -4.30 -14.85 -9.49
N THR A 202 -5.14 -14.99 -10.52
CA THR A 202 -5.03 -16.07 -11.51
C THR A 202 -3.71 -16.08 -12.30
N VAL A 203 -3.16 -14.89 -12.58
CA VAL A 203 -1.89 -14.73 -13.33
C VAL A 203 -0.76 -14.20 -12.46
N ARG A 204 -1.07 -13.32 -11.50
CA ARG A 204 -0.05 -12.53 -10.80
C ARG A 204 0.61 -13.27 -9.65
N LYS A 205 0.00 -14.35 -9.16
CA LYS A 205 0.65 -15.28 -8.24
C LYS A 205 1.86 -16.02 -8.85
N GLY A 206 2.08 -15.91 -10.16
CA GLY A 206 3.21 -16.53 -10.84
C GLY A 206 3.20 -18.05 -10.66
N SER A 207 4.25 -18.60 -10.05
CA SER A 207 4.33 -20.03 -9.73
C SER A 207 3.33 -20.47 -8.63
N GLY A 208 2.83 -19.54 -7.81
CA GLY A 208 1.95 -19.82 -6.68
C GLY A 208 2.63 -20.55 -5.51
N CYS A 209 3.97 -20.59 -5.48
CA CYS A 209 4.73 -21.23 -4.40
C CYS A 209 5.00 -20.31 -3.20
N TRP A 210 4.57 -19.05 -3.28
CA TRP A 210 4.71 -18.04 -2.26
C TRP A 210 3.32 -17.63 -1.76
N GLY A 211 3.17 -17.49 -0.45
CA GLY A 211 1.93 -17.17 0.22
C GLY A 211 2.15 -16.36 1.50
N SER A 212 1.22 -16.50 2.45
CA SER A 212 1.23 -15.76 3.71
C SER A 212 2.40 -16.12 4.63
N GLU A 213 3.20 -17.15 4.31
CA GLU A 213 4.45 -17.41 5.02
C GLU A 213 5.44 -16.24 4.92
N LEU A 214 5.35 -15.43 3.84
CA LEU A 214 6.16 -14.21 3.71
C LEU A 214 5.69 -13.06 4.60
N ASP A 215 4.53 -13.16 5.26
CA ASP A 215 3.98 -12.09 6.10
C ASP A 215 4.72 -11.96 7.45
N LEU A 216 5.45 -13.01 7.87
CA LEU A 216 6.03 -13.13 9.22
C LEU A 216 7.55 -13.20 9.24
N GLY A 217 8.14 -12.78 10.35
CA GLY A 217 9.56 -12.84 10.62
C GLY A 217 10.41 -11.76 9.94
N PRO A 218 11.72 -11.75 10.21
CA PRO A 218 12.64 -10.78 9.63
C PRO A 218 12.92 -11.06 8.16
N LEU A 219 13.31 -10.01 7.43
CA LEU A 219 13.67 -10.05 6.01
C LEU A 219 15.16 -9.78 5.85
N PHE A 220 15.82 -10.52 4.96
CA PHE A 220 17.18 -10.18 4.52
C PHE A 220 17.13 -9.81 3.04
N ILE A 221 17.50 -8.58 2.70
CA ILE A 221 17.41 -8.04 1.34
C ILE A 221 18.82 -7.84 0.81
N ILE A 222 19.18 -8.55 -0.26
CA ILE A 222 20.46 -8.38 -0.92
C ILE A 222 20.37 -7.14 -1.81
N GLU A 223 21.16 -6.12 -1.47
CA GLU A 223 21.15 -4.82 -2.15
C GLU A 223 22.22 -4.74 -3.24
N HIS A 224 23.44 -5.21 -2.93
CA HIS A 224 24.57 -5.03 -3.83
C HIS A 224 25.45 -6.27 -3.93
N VAL A 225 25.81 -6.65 -5.16
CA VAL A 225 26.81 -7.68 -5.43
C VAL A 225 27.68 -7.25 -6.62
N ARG A 226 28.98 -7.06 -6.39
CA ARG A 226 29.95 -6.66 -7.42
C ARG A 226 31.12 -7.64 -7.46
N MET A 227 31.53 -8.00 -8.68
CA MET A 227 32.70 -8.84 -8.96
C MET A 227 33.51 -8.29 -10.13
N GLU A 228 34.84 -8.24 -9.97
CA GLU A 228 35.76 -7.98 -11.09
C GLU A 228 35.56 -8.99 -12.23
N ARG A 229 35.61 -8.51 -13.48
CA ARG A 229 35.30 -9.31 -14.68
C ARG A 229 36.12 -10.61 -14.76
N GLU A 230 37.41 -10.56 -14.42
CA GLU A 230 38.33 -11.69 -14.44
C GLU A 230 38.02 -12.80 -13.41
N TRP A 231 37.22 -12.47 -12.38
CA TRP A 231 36.83 -13.39 -11.31
C TRP A 231 35.42 -13.96 -11.48
N ARG A 232 34.69 -13.52 -12.51
CA ARG A 232 33.37 -14.07 -12.85
C ARG A 232 33.49 -15.53 -13.26
N ARG A 233 32.39 -16.28 -13.08
CA ARG A 233 32.27 -17.72 -13.43
C ARG A 233 33.25 -18.66 -12.71
N LYS A 234 33.98 -18.19 -11.69
CA LYS A 234 34.87 -19.00 -10.82
C LYS A 234 34.20 -19.47 -9.51
N GLY A 235 32.91 -19.21 -9.33
CA GLY A 235 32.15 -19.56 -8.12
C GLY A 235 32.27 -18.57 -6.96
N VAL A 236 33.10 -17.53 -7.08
CA VAL A 236 33.35 -16.53 -6.02
C VAL A 236 32.09 -15.76 -5.64
N GLY A 237 31.36 -15.19 -6.62
CA GLY A 237 30.14 -14.43 -6.34
C GLY A 237 29.04 -15.28 -5.69
N LYS A 238 28.89 -16.54 -6.10
CA LYS A 238 27.96 -17.49 -5.44
C LYS A 238 28.33 -17.67 -3.97
N LYS A 239 29.62 -17.88 -3.68
CA LYS A 239 30.10 -18.03 -2.31
C LYS A 239 29.92 -16.76 -1.47
N MET A 240 30.02 -15.58 -2.06
CA MET A 240 29.74 -14.31 -1.36
C MET A 240 28.28 -14.24 -0.93
N VAL A 241 27.34 -14.50 -1.85
CA VAL A 241 25.90 -14.50 -1.54
C VAL A 241 25.56 -15.58 -0.50
N GLU A 242 26.11 -16.79 -0.63
CA GLU A 242 25.96 -17.84 0.38
C GLU A 242 26.48 -17.40 1.76
N SER A 243 27.58 -16.63 1.79
CA SER A 243 28.16 -16.13 3.05
C SER A 243 27.30 -15.04 3.68
N LEU A 244 26.73 -14.13 2.88
CA LEU A 244 25.75 -13.15 3.35
C LEU A 244 24.54 -13.84 3.98
N ILE A 245 23.95 -14.80 3.27
CA ILE A 245 22.77 -15.54 3.75
C ILE A 245 23.11 -16.34 5.01
N ALA A 246 24.28 -16.99 5.05
CA ALA A 246 24.72 -17.74 6.22
C ALA A 246 24.87 -16.83 7.44
N LYS A 247 25.50 -15.66 7.29
CA LYS A 247 25.64 -14.67 8.37
C LYS A 247 24.27 -14.18 8.84
N ALA A 248 23.42 -13.74 7.92
CA ALA A 248 22.05 -13.32 8.18
C ALA A 248 21.21 -14.40 8.91
N SER A 249 21.41 -15.68 8.57
CA SER A 249 20.72 -16.80 9.21
C SER A 249 21.22 -17.10 10.63
N THR A 250 22.44 -16.66 10.96
CA THR A 250 23.02 -16.81 12.30
C THR A 250 22.77 -15.61 13.20
N GLU A 251 22.24 -14.51 12.65
CA GLU A 251 21.93 -13.32 13.42
C GLU A 251 20.95 -13.65 14.53
N LYS A 252 21.36 -13.32 15.76
CA LYS A 252 20.55 -13.43 16.97
C LYS A 252 20.19 -12.04 17.44
N LYS A 253 19.17 -11.97 18.31
CA LYS A 253 18.70 -10.75 18.96
C LYS A 253 19.89 -9.86 19.38
N ILE A 254 19.89 -8.60 18.95
CA ILE A 254 20.69 -7.55 19.63
C ILE A 254 20.08 -7.50 21.03
N PRO A 255 20.86 -7.70 22.10
CA PRO A 255 20.34 -7.52 23.46
C PRO A 255 19.76 -6.11 23.54
N GLU A 256 18.52 -5.99 24.01
CA GLU A 256 17.93 -4.70 24.36
C GLU A 256 18.98 -3.93 25.18
N THR A 257 19.54 -2.87 24.61
CA THR A 257 20.33 -1.93 25.40
C THR A 257 19.36 -1.30 26.37
N LEU A 258 19.40 -1.75 27.63
CA LEU A 258 18.67 -1.15 28.73
C LEU A 258 18.88 0.37 28.68
N GLY A 259 17.87 1.12 28.29
CA GLY A 259 17.77 2.52 28.70
C GLY A 259 17.77 2.52 30.22
N SER A 260 18.72 3.19 30.87
CA SER A 260 18.90 3.12 32.32
C SER A 260 17.73 3.67 33.15
N ASN A 261 16.63 4.05 32.51
CA ASN A 261 15.50 4.77 33.09
C ASN A 261 14.15 4.04 32.93
N SER A 262 14.09 2.79 32.44
CA SER A 262 12.82 2.06 32.38
C SER A 262 12.32 1.69 33.78
N SER A 263 11.02 1.86 34.01
CA SER A 263 10.36 1.63 35.29
C SER A 263 10.33 0.14 35.65
N ALA A 264 10.08 -0.19 36.92
CA ALA A 264 9.98 -1.59 37.34
C ALA A 264 8.77 -2.33 36.76
N GLU A 265 7.78 -1.60 36.23
CA GLU A 265 6.60 -2.12 35.54
C GLU A 265 6.90 -2.42 34.07
N ASP A 266 7.65 -1.54 33.38
CA ASP A 266 8.14 -1.79 32.01
C ASP A 266 8.98 -3.07 31.95
N ARG A 267 9.89 -3.25 32.93
CA ARG A 267 10.73 -4.46 33.01
C ARG A 267 9.95 -5.73 33.30
N ARG A 268 8.78 -5.62 33.96
CA ARG A 268 7.94 -6.77 34.26
C ARG A 268 7.12 -7.13 33.02
N ALA A 269 6.56 -6.15 32.32
CA ALA A 269 5.88 -6.35 31.03
C ALA A 269 6.82 -6.99 29.99
N GLU A 270 8.03 -6.45 29.82
CA GLU A 270 9.07 -6.98 28.91
C GLU A 270 9.52 -8.42 29.24
N SER A 271 9.49 -8.81 30.53
CA SER A 271 9.83 -10.17 30.96
C SER A 271 8.77 -11.24 30.65
N PHE A 272 7.53 -10.82 30.36
CA PHE A 272 6.46 -11.68 29.88
C PHE A 272 6.50 -11.83 28.35
N PHE A 273 6.80 -10.75 27.61
CA PHE A 273 6.94 -10.79 26.13
C PHE A 273 8.15 -11.62 25.65
N ASN A 274 9.24 -11.65 26.40
CA ASN A 274 10.50 -12.28 25.96
C ASN A 274 10.56 -13.82 26.03
N LYS A 275 9.50 -14.50 26.48
CA LYS A 275 9.57 -15.95 26.71
C LYS A 275 9.32 -16.83 25.48
N ASN A 276 8.61 -16.36 24.45
CA ASN A 276 7.91 -17.33 23.57
C ASN A 276 8.24 -17.34 22.05
N ASP A 277 9.02 -16.42 21.48
CA ASP A 277 9.20 -16.37 20.00
C ASP A 277 10.51 -16.98 19.46
N ALA A 278 10.89 -18.17 19.91
CA ALA A 278 12.12 -18.80 19.39
C ALA A 278 12.01 -19.30 17.93
N LYS A 279 10.80 -19.38 17.37
CA LYS A 279 10.50 -19.92 16.04
C LYS A 279 10.20 -18.84 14.99
N GLU A 280 9.54 -17.75 15.38
CA GLU A 280 9.15 -16.64 14.48
C GLU A 280 10.28 -15.61 14.26
N ASN A 281 11.27 -15.57 15.16
CA ASN A 281 12.41 -14.65 15.11
C ASN A 281 13.60 -15.13 14.27
N LYS A 282 13.44 -16.19 13.48
CA LYS A 282 14.50 -16.68 12.59
C LYS A 282 14.25 -16.18 11.19
N LEU A 283 15.33 -15.77 10.51
CA LEU A 283 15.29 -15.48 9.09
C LEU A 283 14.69 -16.66 8.33
N ALA A 284 13.52 -16.44 7.75
CA ALA A 284 12.83 -17.44 6.96
C ALA A 284 13.10 -17.25 5.46
N PHE A 285 13.28 -16.00 5.02
CA PHE A 285 13.39 -15.65 3.61
C PHE A 285 14.47 -14.62 3.34
N THR A 286 15.22 -14.81 2.26
CA THR A 286 16.08 -13.79 1.67
C THR A 286 15.43 -13.29 0.38
N LEU A 287 15.43 -11.98 0.18
CA LEU A 287 14.88 -11.31 -1.00
C LEU A 287 15.98 -10.65 -1.82
N VAL A 288 15.75 -10.56 -3.12
CA VAL A 288 16.61 -9.82 -4.05
C VAL A 288 15.78 -9.32 -5.22
N ALA A 289 16.05 -8.10 -5.69
CA ALA A 289 15.57 -7.59 -6.96
C ALA A 289 16.75 -7.59 -7.95
N PRO A 290 16.85 -8.58 -8.86
CA PRO A 290 17.96 -8.66 -9.80
C PRO A 290 18.03 -7.41 -10.68
N GLY A 291 19.21 -6.81 -10.74
CA GLY A 291 19.49 -5.67 -11.59
C GLY A 291 20.92 -5.72 -12.12
N TRP A 292 21.42 -4.56 -12.57
CA TRP A 292 22.80 -4.38 -12.98
C TRP A 292 23.38 -3.12 -12.33
N LEU A 293 24.71 -3.05 -12.31
CA LEU A 293 25.42 -1.85 -11.88
C LEU A 293 25.74 -1.02 -13.12
N ASN A 294 25.37 0.26 -13.13
CA ASN A 294 25.60 1.14 -14.27
C ASN A 294 27.09 1.21 -14.66
N GLY A 295 27.99 1.24 -13.67
CA GLY A 295 29.43 1.19 -13.91
C GLY A 295 29.95 -0.11 -14.53
N ASP A 296 29.18 -1.20 -14.52
CA ASP A 296 29.59 -2.47 -15.13
C ASP A 296 29.30 -2.53 -16.62
N ILE A 297 28.32 -1.75 -17.11
CA ILE A 297 27.92 -1.73 -18.52
C ILE A 297 28.27 -0.43 -19.23
N SER A 298 28.61 0.65 -18.50
CA SER A 298 28.80 1.99 -19.06
C SER A 298 29.72 2.02 -20.29
N GLN A 299 30.85 1.31 -20.22
CA GLN A 299 31.80 1.20 -21.34
C GLN A 299 31.23 0.43 -22.54
N ASP A 300 30.38 -0.55 -22.30
CA ASP A 300 29.77 -1.37 -23.37
C ASP A 300 28.65 -0.59 -24.10
N LEU A 301 28.13 0.48 -23.49
CA LEU A 301 27.08 1.34 -24.06
C LEU A 301 27.63 2.46 -24.97
N ILE A 302 28.92 2.80 -24.88
CA ILE A 302 29.50 3.91 -25.63
C ILE A 302 29.40 3.65 -27.14
N GLY A 303 28.84 4.63 -27.87
CA GLY A 303 28.69 4.58 -29.33
C GLY A 303 27.64 3.58 -29.82
N LYS A 304 26.82 3.01 -28.93
CA LYS A 304 25.73 2.08 -29.26
C LYS A 304 24.45 2.81 -29.60
N THR A 305 23.68 2.25 -30.54
CA THR A 305 22.32 2.69 -30.83
C THR A 305 21.39 2.43 -29.64
N PRO A 306 20.24 3.13 -29.50
CA PRO A 306 19.29 2.88 -28.41
C PRO A 306 18.83 1.42 -28.31
N ARG A 307 18.67 0.76 -29.47
CA ARG A 307 18.35 -0.67 -29.53
C ARG A 307 19.46 -1.54 -28.96
N GLU A 308 20.71 -1.32 -29.38
CA GLU A 308 21.85 -2.06 -28.85
C GLU A 308 22.06 -1.81 -27.35
N GLN A 309 21.88 -0.56 -26.88
CA GLN A 309 21.98 -0.22 -25.46
C GLN A 309 20.94 -1.00 -24.65
N ARG A 310 19.69 -1.02 -25.11
CA ARG A 310 18.63 -1.82 -24.51
C ARG A 310 18.98 -3.31 -24.52
N ASP A 311 19.38 -3.87 -25.65
CA ASP A 311 19.72 -5.30 -25.77
C ASP A 311 20.86 -5.68 -24.79
N ILE A 312 21.84 -4.79 -24.58
CA ILE A 312 22.91 -4.97 -23.58
C ILE A 312 22.35 -4.95 -22.15
N GLN A 313 21.48 -3.99 -21.82
CA GLN A 313 20.85 -3.90 -20.51
C GLN A 313 20.02 -5.14 -20.20
N PHE A 314 19.18 -5.59 -21.14
CA PHE A 314 18.37 -6.80 -21.02
C PHE A 314 19.24 -8.05 -20.87
N ALA A 315 20.27 -8.21 -21.70
CA ALA A 315 21.21 -9.33 -21.57
C ALA A 315 21.92 -9.32 -20.20
N THR A 316 22.25 -8.14 -19.66
CA THR A 316 22.88 -8.01 -18.34
C THR A 316 21.91 -8.35 -17.21
N HIS A 317 20.66 -7.88 -17.32
CA HIS A 317 19.59 -8.26 -16.40
C HIS A 317 19.35 -9.78 -16.42
N ASP A 318 19.30 -10.41 -17.59
CA ASP A 318 19.16 -11.87 -17.73
C ASP A 318 20.32 -12.64 -17.08
N ILE A 319 21.55 -12.12 -17.19
CA ILE A 319 22.71 -12.68 -16.48
C ILE A 319 22.51 -12.62 -14.96
N SER A 320 22.01 -11.50 -14.45
CA SER A 320 21.72 -11.29 -13.01
C SER A 320 20.62 -12.24 -12.51
N VAL A 321 19.53 -12.36 -13.27
CA VAL A 321 18.43 -13.31 -13.00
C VAL A 321 18.94 -14.76 -13.03
N ALA A 322 19.72 -15.14 -14.04
CA ALA A 322 20.29 -16.48 -14.15
C ALA A 322 21.25 -16.78 -12.98
N PHE A 323 22.03 -15.79 -12.55
CA PHE A 323 22.89 -15.90 -11.37
C PHE A 323 22.06 -16.18 -10.10
N CYS A 324 21.03 -15.38 -9.82
CA CYS A 324 20.15 -15.58 -8.65
C CYS A 324 19.48 -16.97 -8.69
N ARG A 325 18.93 -17.36 -9.84
CA ARG A 325 18.30 -18.68 -10.03
C ARG A 325 19.27 -19.84 -9.79
N SER A 326 20.54 -19.68 -10.16
CA SER A 326 21.59 -20.69 -9.96
C SER A 326 21.97 -20.90 -8.48
N ILE A 327 21.65 -19.94 -7.62
CA ILE A 327 21.86 -20.03 -6.16
C ILE A 327 20.66 -20.71 -5.51
N GLY A 328 19.45 -20.51 -6.05
CA GLY A 328 18.22 -21.14 -5.56
C GLY A 328 17.02 -20.20 -5.53
N PHE A 329 17.24 -18.90 -5.76
CA PHE A 329 16.17 -17.91 -5.77
C PHE A 329 15.10 -18.21 -6.83
N ARG A 330 13.83 -17.98 -6.50
CA ARG A 330 12.68 -18.10 -7.40
C ARG A 330 11.82 -16.86 -7.34
N ARG A 331 11.15 -16.52 -8.43
CA ARG A 331 10.40 -15.26 -8.54
C ARG A 331 9.19 -15.26 -7.62
N ILE A 332 8.93 -14.12 -6.96
CA ILE A 332 7.73 -13.92 -6.12
C ILE A 332 6.61 -13.35 -6.99
N GLY A 333 5.66 -14.21 -7.35
CA GLY A 333 4.57 -13.83 -8.24
C GLY A 333 5.05 -13.24 -9.58
N ALA A 334 4.32 -12.24 -10.07
CA ALA A 334 4.67 -11.45 -11.25
C ALA A 334 5.40 -10.14 -10.91
N SER A 335 6.18 -10.13 -9.82
CA SER A 335 7.04 -9.02 -9.42
C SER A 335 8.43 -9.10 -10.06
N SER A 336 9.19 -8.02 -9.92
CA SER A 336 10.63 -7.96 -10.20
C SER A 336 11.46 -8.79 -9.21
N CYS A 337 10.92 -9.06 -8.02
CA CYS A 337 11.63 -9.62 -6.89
C CYS A 337 11.67 -11.16 -6.87
N PHE A 338 12.72 -11.69 -6.26
CA PHE A 338 12.95 -13.11 -6.05
C PHE A 338 13.15 -13.42 -4.58
N GLY A 339 12.63 -14.57 -4.15
CA GLY A 339 12.79 -15.08 -2.80
C GLY A 339 13.64 -16.35 -2.76
N LEU A 340 14.33 -16.55 -1.65
CA LEU A 340 14.98 -17.80 -1.26
C LEU A 340 14.48 -18.19 0.13
N ALA A 341 13.83 -19.34 0.23
CA ALA A 341 13.37 -19.90 1.49
C ALA A 341 14.51 -20.64 2.21
N VAL A 342 14.66 -20.38 3.52
CA VAL A 342 15.63 -21.08 4.37
C VAL A 342 15.19 -22.52 4.63
N ASP A 343 13.88 -22.79 4.70
CA ASP A 343 13.37 -24.17 4.81
C ASP A 343 13.72 -24.96 3.55
N PRO A 344 14.53 -26.03 3.66
CA PRO A 344 14.90 -26.87 2.51
C PRO A 344 13.71 -27.61 1.89
N ASN A 345 12.57 -27.73 2.58
CA ASN A 345 11.38 -28.42 2.08
C ASN A 345 10.38 -27.48 1.38
N HIS A 346 10.62 -26.18 1.36
CA HIS A 346 9.75 -25.19 0.74
C HIS A 346 9.49 -25.51 -0.75
N GLU A 347 8.26 -25.26 -1.22
CA GLU A 347 7.86 -25.61 -2.59
C GLU A 347 8.70 -24.91 -3.66
N ALA A 348 9.21 -23.70 -3.37
CA ALA A 348 10.12 -22.97 -4.26
C ALA A 348 11.37 -23.79 -4.67
N HIS A 349 11.90 -24.64 -3.77
CA HIS A 349 13.07 -25.48 -4.08
C HIS A 349 12.78 -26.58 -5.09
N LYS A 350 11.51 -26.96 -5.27
CA LYS A 350 11.08 -27.96 -6.26
C LYS A 350 10.93 -27.37 -7.66
N ILE A 351 10.92 -26.04 -7.78
CA ILE A 351 10.81 -25.35 -9.06
C ILE A 351 12.19 -25.37 -9.75
N SER A 352 12.25 -25.96 -10.94
CA SER A 352 13.45 -25.90 -11.78
C SER A 352 13.63 -24.50 -12.38
N ILE A 353 14.88 -24.08 -12.58
CA ILE A 353 15.26 -22.79 -13.17
C ILE A 353 14.52 -22.52 -14.50
N ASN A 354 14.30 -23.56 -15.30
CA ASN A 354 13.69 -23.44 -16.64
C ASN A 354 12.15 -23.31 -16.61
N VAL A 355 11.52 -23.60 -15.47
CA VAL A 355 10.05 -23.52 -15.30
C VAL A 355 9.65 -22.41 -14.32
N ASP A 356 10.62 -21.67 -13.78
CA ASP A 356 10.37 -20.52 -12.93
C ASP A 356 9.66 -19.41 -13.71
N PHE A 357 8.79 -18.67 -13.03
CA PHE A 357 7.93 -17.68 -13.68
C PHE A 357 8.74 -16.51 -14.24
N ASN A 358 8.38 -16.05 -15.44
CA ASN A 358 8.88 -14.81 -16.02
C ASN A 358 7.68 -13.97 -16.48
N PRO A 359 7.52 -12.73 -15.98
CA PRO A 359 6.55 -11.78 -16.50
C PRO A 359 6.78 -11.53 -17.98
N ALA A 360 5.70 -11.21 -18.71
CA ALA A 360 5.81 -10.77 -20.08
C ALA A 360 6.49 -9.40 -20.15
N GLU A 361 7.33 -9.20 -21.16
CA GLU A 361 8.06 -7.97 -21.40
C GLU A 361 7.42 -7.13 -22.49
N GLU A 362 7.49 -5.81 -22.37
CA GLU A 362 6.92 -4.88 -23.33
C GLU A 362 7.75 -4.92 -24.62
N GLU A 363 7.12 -5.27 -25.74
CA GLU A 363 7.71 -5.14 -27.06
C GLU A 363 7.85 -3.65 -27.41
N VAL A 364 9.09 -3.20 -27.60
CA VAL A 364 9.39 -1.84 -28.04
C VAL A 364 10.17 -1.90 -29.34
N ASP A 365 9.77 -1.08 -30.31
CA ASP A 365 10.39 -0.96 -31.61
C ASP A 365 11.35 0.23 -31.66
N ASP A 366 12.10 0.34 -32.76
CA ASP A 366 13.19 1.30 -32.89
C ASP A 366 12.69 2.76 -32.88
N GLU A 367 11.52 3.06 -33.47
CA GLU A 367 10.95 4.43 -33.44
C GLU A 367 10.65 4.87 -32.01
N ASP A 368 10.14 3.97 -31.16
CA ASP A 368 9.89 4.29 -29.75
C ASP A 368 11.19 4.44 -28.96
N LEU A 369 12.20 3.59 -29.20
CA LEU A 369 13.49 3.72 -28.53
C LEU A 369 14.19 5.02 -28.92
N GLU A 370 14.10 5.41 -30.19
CA GLU A 370 14.60 6.69 -30.68
C GLU A 370 13.85 7.86 -30.06
N ALA A 371 12.52 7.77 -29.90
CA ALA A 371 11.73 8.81 -29.22
C ALA A 371 12.19 8.99 -27.76
N ARG A 372 12.32 7.90 -27.00
CA ARG A 372 12.79 7.94 -25.60
C ARG A 372 14.20 8.48 -25.47
N HIS A 373 15.12 8.00 -26.31
CA HIS A 373 16.51 8.43 -26.30
C HIS A 373 16.70 9.88 -26.79
N SER A 374 15.82 10.37 -27.68
CA SER A 374 15.85 11.77 -28.10
C SER A 374 15.41 12.68 -26.95
N ALA A 375 14.35 12.30 -26.25
CA ALA A 375 13.85 13.02 -25.08
C ALA A 375 14.84 13.01 -23.91
N GLU A 376 15.61 11.93 -23.73
CA GLU A 376 16.70 11.84 -22.73
C GLU A 376 17.74 12.96 -22.82
N LYS A 377 17.87 13.58 -24.00
CA LYS A 377 18.80 14.68 -24.25
C LYS A 377 18.20 16.06 -23.99
N SER A 378 16.92 16.14 -23.65
CA SER A 378 16.21 17.39 -23.39
C SER A 378 16.17 17.74 -21.92
N PHE A 379 16.15 19.05 -21.65
CA PHE A 379 15.86 19.62 -20.33
C PHE A 379 14.45 19.24 -19.84
N PHE A 380 13.47 19.07 -20.74
CA PHE A 380 12.10 18.66 -20.43
C PHE A 380 11.84 17.23 -20.93
N ARG A 381 12.71 16.29 -20.52
CA ARG A 381 12.68 14.88 -20.95
C ARG A 381 11.28 14.27 -20.93
N GLU A 382 10.53 14.44 -19.85
CA GLU A 382 9.21 13.78 -19.70
C GLU A 382 8.16 14.31 -20.68
N GLU A 383 8.11 15.63 -20.91
CA GLU A 383 7.12 16.26 -21.79
C GLU A 383 7.39 15.92 -23.27
N GLU A 384 8.66 15.95 -23.67
CA GLU A 384 9.07 15.61 -25.04
C GLU A 384 8.88 14.12 -25.34
N GLU A 385 9.27 13.24 -24.41
CA GLU A 385 9.03 11.80 -24.53
C GLU A 385 7.54 11.52 -24.71
N HIS A 386 6.71 12.11 -23.84
CA HIS A 386 5.27 11.95 -23.89
C HIS A 386 4.68 12.44 -25.22
N SER A 387 5.13 13.59 -25.72
CA SER A 387 4.69 14.15 -27.00
C SER A 387 4.99 13.20 -28.19
N LEU A 388 6.23 12.75 -28.31
CA LEU A 388 6.66 11.85 -29.40
C LEU A 388 5.92 10.51 -29.35
N LEU A 389 5.77 9.93 -28.15
CA LEU A 389 5.02 8.68 -27.99
C LEU A 389 3.53 8.85 -28.29
N MET A 390 2.94 10.00 -27.99
CA MET A 390 1.55 10.30 -28.34
C MET A 390 1.34 10.41 -29.86
N GLU A 391 2.29 10.98 -30.61
CA GLU A 391 2.22 11.01 -32.08
C GLU A 391 2.28 9.60 -32.68
N LEU A 392 3.17 8.75 -32.18
CA LEU A 392 3.26 7.35 -32.59
C LEU A 392 1.97 6.58 -32.25
N LEU A 393 1.42 6.79 -31.05
CA LEU A 393 0.16 6.19 -30.63
C LEU A 393 -1.00 6.62 -31.54
N LYS A 394 -1.09 7.91 -31.87
CA LYS A 394 -2.11 8.44 -32.78
C LYS A 394 -2.05 7.80 -34.16
N LYS A 395 -0.84 7.58 -34.68
CA LYS A 395 -0.60 6.96 -36.00
C LYS A 395 -0.94 5.47 -36.01
N ARG A 396 -0.57 4.73 -34.96
CA ARG A 396 -0.65 3.26 -34.92
C ARG A 396 -1.96 2.75 -34.33
N LEU A 397 -2.46 3.42 -33.29
CA LEU A 397 -3.63 3.05 -32.49
C LEU A 397 -4.55 4.27 -32.25
N PRO A 398 -5.25 4.76 -33.29
CA PRO A 398 -6.06 5.98 -33.19
C PRO A 398 -7.15 5.90 -32.10
N LEU A 399 -7.72 4.72 -31.87
CA LEU A 399 -8.76 4.50 -30.85
C LEU A 399 -8.21 4.60 -29.43
N HIS A 400 -7.02 4.05 -29.17
CA HIS A 400 -6.32 4.18 -27.88
C HIS A 400 -5.94 5.64 -27.63
N HIS A 401 -5.40 6.33 -28.64
CA HIS A 401 -5.13 7.76 -28.55
C HIS A 401 -6.40 8.57 -28.25
N ALA A 402 -7.52 8.27 -28.92
CA ALA A 402 -8.80 8.93 -28.65
C ALA A 402 -9.33 8.66 -27.23
N ALA A 403 -9.14 7.45 -26.69
CA ALA A 403 -9.48 7.11 -25.31
C ALA A 403 -8.63 7.87 -24.28
N LEU A 404 -7.43 8.32 -24.62
CA LEU A 404 -6.62 9.18 -23.74
C LEU A 404 -7.01 10.66 -23.91
N THR A 405 -7.05 11.13 -25.16
CA THR A 405 -7.06 12.59 -25.46
C THR A 405 -8.44 13.23 -25.55
N LEU A 406 -9.48 12.51 -25.99
CA LEU A 406 -10.80 13.10 -26.20
C LEU A 406 -11.65 13.08 -24.92
N PRO A 407 -12.47 14.12 -24.64
CA PRO A 407 -13.47 14.05 -23.58
C PRO A 407 -14.42 12.85 -23.77
N ASP A 408 -14.94 12.30 -22.67
CA ASP A 408 -15.72 11.05 -22.68
C ASP A 408 -16.87 11.02 -23.72
N ALA A 409 -17.68 12.09 -23.78
CA ALA A 409 -18.78 12.17 -24.74
C ALA A 409 -18.33 12.29 -26.21
N GLU A 410 -17.17 12.90 -26.47
CA GLU A 410 -16.61 13.02 -27.81
C GLU A 410 -15.95 11.72 -28.25
N CYS A 411 -15.31 11.01 -27.31
CA CYS A 411 -14.76 9.69 -27.52
C CYS A 411 -15.85 8.70 -27.99
N VAL A 412 -17.02 8.71 -27.33
CA VAL A 412 -18.18 7.90 -27.75
C VAL A 412 -18.61 8.23 -29.18
N LYS A 413 -18.74 9.51 -29.55
CA LYS A 413 -19.14 9.91 -30.92
C LYS A 413 -18.13 9.40 -31.95
N HIS A 414 -16.84 9.57 -31.67
CA HIS A 414 -15.78 9.06 -32.53
C HIS A 414 -15.86 7.53 -32.68
N TYR A 415 -16.11 6.81 -31.59
CA TYR A 415 -16.23 5.35 -31.61
C TYR A 415 -17.47 4.88 -32.36
N GLU A 416 -18.60 5.59 -32.25
CA GLU A 416 -19.81 5.32 -33.04
C GLU A 416 -19.60 5.52 -34.55
N GLU A 417 -18.79 6.50 -34.94
CA GLU A 417 -18.41 6.72 -36.34
C GLU A 417 -17.52 5.58 -36.86
N VAL A 418 -16.50 5.21 -36.10
CA VAL A 418 -15.59 4.10 -36.47
C VAL A 418 -16.35 2.78 -36.54
N ASN A 419 -17.31 2.53 -35.63
CA ASN A 419 -18.08 1.29 -35.62
C ASN A 419 -18.97 1.08 -36.85
N LYS A 420 -19.23 2.14 -37.63
CA LYS A 420 -19.96 2.05 -38.91
C LYS A 420 -19.07 1.62 -40.08
N LEU A 421 -17.75 1.62 -39.90
CA LEU A 421 -16.80 1.28 -40.95
C LEU A 421 -16.73 -0.25 -41.16
N PRO A 422 -16.48 -0.73 -42.39
CA PRO A 422 -16.44 -2.17 -42.69
C PRO A 422 -15.36 -2.95 -41.92
N ASN A 423 -14.25 -2.29 -41.56
CA ASN A 423 -13.11 -2.87 -40.86
C ASN A 423 -13.13 -2.66 -39.33
N ALA A 424 -14.22 -2.12 -38.77
CA ALA A 424 -14.29 -1.79 -37.34
C ALA A 424 -13.91 -2.96 -36.42
N LYS A 425 -14.33 -4.18 -36.75
CA LYS A 425 -14.03 -5.39 -35.96
C LYS A 425 -12.54 -5.66 -35.80
N GLU A 426 -11.72 -5.30 -36.78
CA GLU A 426 -10.27 -5.50 -36.71
C GLU A 426 -9.61 -4.41 -35.86
N GLU A 427 -10.11 -3.18 -35.91
CA GLU A 427 -9.63 -2.06 -35.10
C GLU A 427 -9.84 -2.30 -33.60
N TRP A 428 -10.98 -2.88 -33.19
CA TRP A 428 -11.27 -3.18 -31.78
C TRP A 428 -10.39 -4.30 -31.18
N LYS A 429 -9.78 -5.15 -32.02
CA LYS A 429 -8.86 -6.22 -31.57
C LYS A 429 -7.46 -5.70 -31.26
N LYS A 430 -7.14 -4.49 -31.72
CA LYS A 430 -5.81 -3.93 -31.52
C LYS A 430 -5.58 -3.69 -30.04
N VAL A 431 -4.35 -3.90 -29.63
CA VAL A 431 -3.86 -3.63 -28.28
C VAL A 431 -2.64 -2.74 -28.37
N ASP A 432 -2.37 -2.00 -27.30
CA ASP A 432 -1.09 -1.30 -27.18
C ASP A 432 0.06 -2.28 -26.87
N LYS A 433 1.26 -1.73 -26.71
CA LYS A 433 2.48 -2.50 -26.40
C LYS A 433 2.44 -3.18 -25.04
N LYS A 434 1.60 -2.68 -24.13
CA LYS A 434 1.32 -3.26 -22.81
C LYS A 434 0.13 -4.21 -22.88
N LEU A 435 -0.30 -4.61 -24.08
CA LEU A 435 -1.46 -5.47 -24.34
C LEU A 435 -2.77 -4.89 -23.79
N ASN A 436 -2.85 -3.59 -23.54
CA ASN A 436 -4.08 -2.94 -23.12
C ASN A 436 -5.02 -2.83 -24.33
N THR A 437 -6.25 -3.28 -24.13
CA THR A 437 -7.35 -2.96 -25.04
C THR A 437 -7.81 -1.52 -24.83
N VAL A 438 -8.61 -0.98 -25.76
CA VAL A 438 -9.27 0.32 -25.58
C VAL A 438 -10.11 0.39 -24.30
N LEU A 439 -10.66 -0.75 -23.84
CA LEU A 439 -11.44 -0.83 -22.60
C LEU A 439 -10.56 -0.63 -21.37
N HIS A 440 -9.33 -1.16 -21.35
CA HIS A 440 -8.39 -0.91 -20.24
C HIS A 440 -8.10 0.59 -20.12
N ILE A 441 -7.76 1.23 -21.24
CA ILE A 441 -7.44 2.66 -21.27
C ILE A 441 -8.65 3.49 -20.84
N ALA A 442 -9.80 3.32 -21.49
CA ALA A 442 -11.01 4.09 -21.16
C ALA A 442 -11.43 3.94 -19.69
N SER A 443 -11.25 2.74 -19.12
CA SER A 443 -11.54 2.48 -17.70
C SER A 443 -10.60 3.24 -16.77
N CYS A 444 -9.28 3.19 -17.03
CA CYS A 444 -8.28 3.88 -16.22
C CYS A 444 -8.34 5.40 -16.34
N GLU A 445 -8.84 5.92 -17.47
CA GLU A 445 -9.14 7.34 -17.70
C GLU A 445 -10.52 7.77 -17.18
N TYR A 446 -11.23 6.89 -16.47
CA TYR A 446 -12.55 7.14 -15.86
C TYR A 446 -13.63 7.59 -16.84
N LYS A 447 -13.59 7.12 -18.10
CA LYS A 447 -14.53 7.52 -19.17
C LYS A 447 -15.77 6.62 -19.18
N LEU A 448 -16.70 6.90 -18.26
CA LEU A 448 -17.90 6.07 -18.03
C LEU A 448 -18.71 5.80 -19.30
N LYS A 449 -19.04 6.83 -20.08
CA LYS A 449 -19.91 6.66 -21.26
C LYS A 449 -19.21 5.81 -22.32
N THR A 450 -17.90 6.00 -22.46
CA THR A 450 -17.04 5.21 -23.34
C THR A 450 -16.99 3.75 -22.88
N VAL A 451 -16.81 3.49 -21.58
CA VAL A 451 -16.81 2.14 -20.99
C VAL A 451 -18.16 1.44 -21.22
N GLU A 452 -19.28 2.09 -20.90
CA GLU A 452 -20.62 1.52 -21.13
C GLU A 452 -20.88 1.22 -22.61
N TRP A 453 -20.44 2.12 -23.49
CA TRP A 453 -20.57 1.93 -24.93
C TRP A 453 -19.73 0.74 -25.42
N LEU A 454 -18.48 0.61 -24.96
CA LEU A 454 -17.60 -0.50 -25.32
C LEU A 454 -18.18 -1.85 -24.85
N LEU A 455 -18.63 -1.93 -23.60
CA LEU A 455 -19.26 -3.15 -23.04
C LEU A 455 -20.53 -3.56 -23.81
N LYS A 456 -21.30 -2.59 -24.32
CA LYS A 456 -22.54 -2.86 -25.04
C LYS A 456 -22.34 -3.20 -26.52
N ASN A 457 -21.35 -2.61 -27.18
CA ASN A 457 -21.24 -2.64 -28.65
C ASN A 457 -19.99 -3.35 -29.16
N ALA A 458 -18.85 -3.24 -28.47
CA ALA A 458 -17.58 -3.84 -28.90
C ALA A 458 -17.29 -5.17 -28.19
N ASP A 459 -17.69 -5.31 -26.93
CA ASP A 459 -17.44 -6.50 -26.09
C ASP A 459 -18.31 -7.72 -26.45
N VAL A 460 -19.36 -7.52 -27.26
CA VAL A 460 -20.34 -8.57 -27.62
C VAL A 460 -19.74 -9.60 -28.59
N ASP A 461 -18.84 -9.17 -29.47
CA ASP A 461 -18.21 -10.02 -30.49
C ASP A 461 -16.75 -10.41 -30.12
N GLN A 462 -16.17 -9.78 -29.09
CA GLN A 462 -14.80 -9.95 -28.63
C GLN A 462 -14.75 -9.72 -27.13
N PRO A 463 -14.17 -10.62 -26.31
CA PRO A 463 -14.31 -10.50 -24.88
C PRO A 463 -13.23 -9.56 -24.32
N LEU A 464 -13.31 -8.27 -24.68
CA LEU A 464 -12.48 -7.16 -24.21
C LEU A 464 -12.48 -7.07 -22.67
N SER A 465 -13.62 -7.38 -22.05
CA SER A 465 -13.78 -7.44 -20.58
C SER A 465 -12.96 -8.57 -19.94
N SER A 466 -12.73 -9.66 -20.67
CA SER A 466 -11.91 -10.79 -20.20
C SER A 466 -10.45 -10.74 -20.67
N ALA A 467 -10.14 -9.88 -21.64
CA ALA A 467 -8.79 -9.71 -22.18
C ALA A 467 -7.86 -9.26 -21.06
N ARG A 468 -6.66 -9.83 -21.01
CA ARG A 468 -5.64 -9.51 -20.01
C ARG A 468 -4.50 -8.73 -20.66
N ASN A 469 -4.07 -7.67 -20.00
CA ASN A 469 -2.91 -6.90 -20.41
C ASN A 469 -1.59 -7.61 -20.05
N ILE A 470 -0.46 -6.97 -20.31
CA ILE A 470 0.88 -7.54 -20.10
C ILE A 470 1.17 -7.90 -18.64
N LYS A 471 0.58 -7.16 -17.69
CA LYS A 471 0.66 -7.44 -16.25
C LYS A 471 -0.30 -8.56 -15.81
N GLY A 472 -1.10 -9.05 -16.74
CA GLY A 472 -2.09 -10.09 -16.52
C GLY A 472 -3.42 -9.60 -15.99
N TYR A 473 -3.71 -8.29 -15.98
CA TYR A 473 -4.98 -7.75 -15.46
C TYR A 473 -6.04 -7.64 -16.56
N THR A 474 -7.29 -7.92 -16.21
CA THR A 474 -8.47 -7.46 -16.96
C THR A 474 -8.69 -5.96 -16.81
N ALA A 475 -9.60 -5.36 -17.59
CA ALA A 475 -9.91 -3.94 -17.47
C ALA A 475 -10.40 -3.54 -16.06
N LEU A 476 -11.20 -4.40 -15.41
CA LEU A 476 -11.64 -4.19 -14.04
C LEU A 476 -10.48 -4.26 -13.04
N GLU A 477 -9.68 -5.32 -13.11
CA GLU A 477 -8.54 -5.51 -12.20
C GLU A 477 -7.49 -4.39 -12.40
N GLY A 478 -7.27 -3.95 -13.65
CA GLY A 478 -6.37 -2.84 -13.97
C GLY A 478 -6.83 -1.51 -13.38
N LEU A 479 -8.12 -1.19 -13.50
CA LEU A 479 -8.72 -0.02 -12.85
C LEU A 479 -8.61 -0.12 -11.33
N GLN A 480 -8.92 -1.28 -10.74
CA GLN A 480 -8.81 -1.50 -9.30
C GLN A 480 -7.36 -1.33 -8.80
N ASN A 481 -6.37 -1.81 -9.55
CA ASN A 481 -4.96 -1.62 -9.21
C ASN A 481 -4.54 -0.14 -9.25
N VAL A 482 -4.99 0.62 -10.25
CA VAL A 482 -4.74 2.08 -10.32
C VAL A 482 -5.40 2.81 -9.15
N LEU A 483 -6.63 2.42 -8.80
CA LEU A 483 -7.34 3.01 -7.66
C LEU A 483 -6.68 2.67 -6.33
N GLU A 484 -6.20 1.44 -6.16
CA GLU A 484 -5.46 1.05 -4.95
C GLU A 484 -4.20 1.90 -4.79
N ALA A 485 -3.39 2.08 -5.84
CA ALA A 485 -2.23 2.96 -5.80
C ALA A 485 -2.60 4.39 -5.40
N LYS A 486 -3.63 4.99 -6.02
CA LYS A 486 -4.11 6.35 -5.68
C LYS A 486 -4.70 6.46 -4.28
N ARG A 487 -5.21 5.37 -3.72
CA ARG A 487 -5.69 5.32 -2.33
C ARG A 487 -4.53 5.35 -1.36
N THR A 488 -3.45 4.64 -1.68
CA THR A 488 -2.41 4.31 -0.71
C THR A 488 -1.16 5.16 -0.79
N THR A 489 -0.79 5.64 -1.99
CA THR A 489 0.50 6.28 -2.25
C THR A 489 0.40 7.55 -3.10
N MET A 490 1.40 8.41 -2.95
CA MET A 490 1.64 9.59 -3.78
C MET A 490 3.14 9.70 -4.05
N GLU A 491 3.51 9.93 -5.30
CA GLU A 491 4.90 10.17 -5.68
C GLU A 491 5.27 11.65 -5.52
N ARG A 492 6.44 11.94 -4.95
CA ARG A 492 6.99 13.29 -4.81
C ARG A 492 8.49 13.27 -5.10
N GLY A 493 8.85 13.57 -6.34
CA GLY A 493 10.24 13.41 -6.81
C GLY A 493 10.61 11.92 -6.78
N PHE A 494 11.72 11.59 -6.14
CA PHE A 494 12.16 10.19 -5.98
C PHE A 494 11.49 9.45 -4.82
N MET A 495 10.64 10.12 -4.03
CA MET A 495 10.03 9.53 -2.84
C MET A 495 8.60 9.03 -3.09
N THR A 496 8.26 7.89 -2.50
CA THR A 496 6.90 7.36 -2.41
C THR A 496 6.31 7.61 -1.03
N ILE A 497 5.28 8.45 -0.94
CA ILE A 497 4.63 8.83 0.33
C ILE A 497 3.37 7.99 0.54
N CYS A 498 3.24 7.36 1.71
CA CYS A 498 2.00 6.69 2.12
C CYS A 498 0.93 7.73 2.53
N ILE A 499 -0.24 7.69 1.88
CA ILE A 499 -1.35 8.64 2.08
C ILE A 499 -2.68 7.97 2.47
N SER A 500 -2.67 6.67 2.76
CA SER A 500 -3.88 5.87 3.07
C SER A 500 -4.81 6.52 4.09
N ASP A 501 -4.26 7.14 5.14
CA ASP A 501 -5.06 7.72 6.23
C ASP A 501 -5.75 9.05 5.83
N ASN A 502 -5.33 9.66 4.72
CA ASN A 502 -5.91 10.88 4.16
C ASN A 502 -6.91 10.60 3.02
N PHE A 503 -7.21 9.33 2.74
CA PHE A 503 -8.08 8.94 1.65
C PHE A 503 -9.56 9.28 1.93
N SER A 504 -10.15 10.13 1.08
CA SER A 504 -11.55 10.59 1.21
C SER A 504 -12.54 9.90 0.25
N GLY A 505 -12.07 8.89 -0.48
CA GLY A 505 -12.83 8.11 -1.43
C GLY A 505 -12.52 8.43 -2.90
N PHE A 506 -12.83 7.48 -3.78
CA PHE A 506 -12.59 7.60 -5.21
C PHE A 506 -13.52 8.62 -5.90
N PRO A 507 -13.09 9.23 -7.01
CA PRO A 507 -13.94 10.12 -7.80
C PRO A 507 -15.14 9.36 -8.38
N ILE A 508 -16.26 10.09 -8.55
CA ILE A 508 -17.54 9.49 -8.96
C ILE A 508 -17.47 8.78 -10.32
N ASP A 509 -16.68 9.31 -11.25
CA ASP A 509 -16.51 8.73 -12.58
C ASP A 509 -15.78 7.38 -12.52
N ALA A 510 -14.76 7.27 -11.66
CA ALA A 510 -14.07 6.01 -11.41
C ALA A 510 -15.00 4.98 -10.75
N VAL A 511 -15.76 5.40 -9.72
CA VAL A 511 -16.75 4.56 -9.05
C VAL A 511 -17.78 4.01 -10.04
N SER A 512 -18.23 4.86 -10.97
CA SER A 512 -19.19 4.49 -11.99
C SER A 512 -18.58 3.52 -13.00
N CYS A 513 -17.31 3.70 -13.40
CA CYS A 513 -16.60 2.76 -14.26
C CYS A 513 -16.45 1.38 -13.61
N VAL A 514 -16.08 1.32 -12.32
CA VAL A 514 -16.04 0.05 -11.57
C VAL A 514 -17.42 -0.61 -11.54
N ALA A 515 -18.47 0.14 -11.25
CA ALA A 515 -19.84 -0.37 -11.25
C ALA A 515 -20.24 -0.95 -12.61
N ALA A 516 -19.95 -0.24 -13.70
CA ALA A 516 -20.24 -0.67 -15.07
C ALA A 516 -19.49 -1.97 -15.43
N LEU A 517 -18.20 -2.06 -15.09
CA LEU A 517 -17.37 -3.25 -15.32
C LEU A 517 -17.81 -4.45 -14.47
N GLN A 518 -18.40 -4.22 -13.29
CA GLN A 518 -19.02 -5.26 -12.46
C GLN A 518 -20.44 -5.64 -12.92
N GLY A 519 -20.97 -4.98 -13.96
CA GLY A 519 -22.34 -5.22 -14.46
C GLY A 519 -23.44 -4.60 -13.62
N ILE A 520 -23.13 -3.65 -12.73
CA ILE A 520 -24.08 -2.96 -11.86
C ILE A 520 -24.67 -1.74 -12.59
N LYS A 521 -25.87 -1.88 -13.15
CA LYS A 521 -26.52 -0.81 -13.94
C LYS A 521 -26.92 0.42 -13.14
N SER A 522 -27.32 0.24 -11.88
CA SER A 522 -27.82 1.32 -11.04
C SER A 522 -27.51 1.00 -9.58
N PRO A 523 -26.30 1.35 -9.10
CA PRO A 523 -25.92 1.09 -7.73
C PRO A 523 -26.83 1.88 -6.78
N SER A 524 -27.35 1.21 -5.75
CA SER A 524 -27.99 1.89 -4.62
C SER A 524 -27.00 2.82 -3.91
N ARG A 525 -27.50 3.78 -3.12
CA ARG A 525 -26.64 4.72 -2.36
C ARG A 525 -25.52 4.01 -1.59
N ILE A 526 -25.85 2.92 -0.89
CA ILE A 526 -24.87 2.17 -0.11
C ILE A 526 -23.86 1.42 -0.99
N GLN A 527 -24.28 0.89 -2.14
CA GLN A 527 -23.36 0.26 -3.10
C GLN A 527 -22.38 1.29 -3.67
N SER A 528 -22.85 2.49 -4.05
CA SER A 528 -21.96 3.57 -4.51
C SER A 528 -20.96 3.99 -3.44
N LEU A 529 -21.39 4.08 -2.17
CA LEU A 529 -20.48 4.37 -1.06
C LEU A 529 -19.45 3.25 -0.84
N ARG A 530 -19.87 1.98 -0.90
CA ARG A 530 -18.95 0.84 -0.80
C ARG A 530 -17.89 0.84 -1.90
N LEU A 531 -18.29 1.13 -3.13
CA LEU A 531 -17.35 1.28 -4.25
C LEU A 531 -16.44 2.49 -4.07
N LYS A 532 -16.98 3.63 -3.61
CA LYS A 532 -16.21 4.86 -3.32
C LYS A 532 -15.07 4.62 -2.35
N PHE A 533 -15.27 3.77 -1.34
CA PHE A 533 -14.26 3.47 -0.31
C PHE A 533 -13.58 2.12 -0.50
N GLY A 534 -13.64 1.51 -1.69
CA GLY A 534 -12.93 0.27 -1.99
C GLY A 534 -13.34 -0.94 -1.15
N CYS A 535 -14.59 -0.98 -0.66
CA CYS A 535 -15.12 -2.11 0.11
C CYS A 535 -15.12 -3.39 -0.73
N THR A 536 -14.43 -4.43 -0.24
CA THR A 536 -14.37 -5.75 -0.90
C THR A 536 -15.31 -6.77 -0.27
N CYS A 537 -15.71 -6.61 1.00
CA CYS A 537 -16.64 -7.54 1.66
C CYS A 537 -18.11 -7.33 1.25
N GLY A 538 -18.44 -6.20 0.64
CA GLY A 538 -19.81 -5.83 0.28
C GLY A 538 -20.72 -5.54 1.49
N GLN A 539 -20.18 -5.46 2.70
CA GLN A 539 -20.95 -5.30 3.95
C GLN A 539 -20.60 -4.06 4.77
N CYS A 540 -19.62 -3.24 4.36
CA CYS A 540 -19.25 -2.04 5.11
C CYS A 540 -20.46 -1.12 5.37
N VAL A 541 -20.59 -0.68 6.61
CA VAL A 541 -21.52 0.37 7.06
C VAL A 541 -21.02 1.71 6.55
N ASP A 542 -21.93 2.55 6.05
CA ASP A 542 -21.64 3.83 5.38
C ASP A 542 -20.65 3.74 4.20
N GLY A 543 -20.33 2.53 3.74
CA GLY A 543 -19.38 2.25 2.66
C GLY A 543 -17.94 2.00 3.10
N PHE A 544 -17.50 2.50 4.25
CA PHE A 544 -16.09 2.43 4.69
C PHE A 544 -15.90 1.59 5.96
N PHE A 545 -16.88 1.52 6.86
CA PHE A 545 -16.71 0.90 8.17
C PHE A 545 -16.96 -0.61 8.10
N SER A 546 -15.90 -1.42 8.15
CA SER A 546 -15.99 -2.87 7.99
C SER A 546 -16.55 -3.56 9.23
N VAL A 547 -17.05 -4.79 9.06
CA VAL A 547 -17.63 -5.57 10.15
C VAL A 547 -16.55 -5.98 11.15
N ARG A 548 -15.35 -6.32 10.69
CA ARG A 548 -14.22 -6.69 11.56
C ARG A 548 -13.71 -5.51 12.38
N MET A 549 -13.56 -4.34 11.76
CA MET A 549 -13.20 -3.13 12.50
C MET A 549 -14.29 -2.72 13.50
N LYS A 550 -15.56 -2.94 13.17
CA LYS A 550 -16.66 -2.72 14.11
C LYS A 550 -16.50 -3.57 15.36
N GLU A 551 -16.21 -4.86 15.23
CA GLU A 551 -16.01 -5.72 16.40
C GLU A 551 -14.78 -5.30 17.23
N ALA A 552 -13.69 -4.89 16.57
CA ALA A 552 -12.52 -4.34 17.27
C ALA A 552 -12.87 -3.07 18.09
N LEU A 553 -13.59 -2.11 17.50
CA LEU A 553 -14.00 -0.90 18.21
C LEU A 553 -15.07 -1.16 19.27
N LEU A 554 -15.96 -2.14 19.08
CA LEU A 554 -16.93 -2.55 20.10
C LEU A 554 -16.22 -3.10 21.33
N CYS A 555 -15.23 -3.98 21.13
CA CYS A 555 -14.41 -4.51 22.20
C CYS A 555 -13.75 -3.37 23.01
N GLN A 556 -13.11 -2.42 22.32
CA GLN A 556 -12.50 -1.26 22.98
C GLN A 556 -13.53 -0.40 23.73
N ALA A 557 -14.70 -0.14 23.13
CA ALA A 557 -15.74 0.66 23.76
C ALA A 557 -16.22 0.02 25.08
N GLU A 558 -16.49 -1.29 25.08
CA GLU A 558 -16.93 -2.02 26.26
C GLU A 558 -15.83 -2.05 27.33
N MET A 559 -14.59 -2.30 26.93
CA MET A 559 -13.45 -2.33 27.85
C MET A 559 -13.18 -0.99 28.51
N PHE A 560 -13.15 0.11 27.74
CA PHE A 560 -12.98 1.43 28.33
C PHE A 560 -14.15 1.82 29.22
N HIS A 561 -15.38 1.47 28.83
CA HIS A 561 -16.55 1.73 29.68
C HIS A 561 -16.41 1.04 31.05
N ASP A 562 -16.07 -0.25 31.06
CA ASP A 562 -15.97 -1.03 32.29
C ASP A 562 -14.74 -0.65 33.13
N MET A 563 -13.57 -0.48 32.50
CA MET A 563 -12.32 -0.08 33.15
C MET A 563 -12.45 1.30 33.80
N LEU A 564 -12.91 2.29 33.03
CA LEU A 564 -13.04 3.66 33.53
C LEU A 564 -14.16 3.79 34.55
N ASP A 565 -15.11 2.85 34.59
CA ASP A 565 -16.10 2.87 35.64
C ASP A 565 -15.59 2.32 36.97
N GLU A 566 -14.55 1.49 36.93
CA GLU A 566 -13.87 1.03 38.13
C GLU A 566 -13.23 2.23 38.87
N TYR A 567 -13.36 2.24 40.20
CA TYR A 567 -12.82 3.31 41.06
C TYR A 567 -13.31 4.74 40.77
N ASN A 568 -14.40 4.93 40.02
CA ASN A 568 -14.96 6.24 39.69
C ASN A 568 -15.40 7.08 40.93
N ASP A 569 -15.31 6.55 42.15
CA ASP A 569 -15.51 7.29 43.40
C ASP A 569 -14.27 8.07 43.86
N ASP A 570 -13.06 7.58 43.59
CA ASP A 570 -11.79 8.23 43.99
C ASP A 570 -11.22 9.03 42.82
N GLY A 571 -11.48 10.34 42.80
CA GLY A 571 -11.10 11.19 41.68
C GLY A 571 -9.59 11.32 41.43
N PRO A 572 -8.76 11.60 42.46
CA PRO A 572 -7.30 11.60 42.30
C PRO A 572 -6.75 10.28 41.73
N LEU A 573 -7.16 9.14 42.30
CA LEU A 573 -6.72 7.83 41.83
C LEU A 573 -7.21 7.56 40.40
N TRP A 574 -8.46 7.92 40.10
CA TRP A 574 -9.03 7.74 38.77
C TRP A 574 -8.27 8.52 37.69
N VAL A 575 -7.88 9.77 37.97
CA VAL A 575 -7.09 10.58 37.02
C VAL A 575 -5.68 9.98 36.84
N GLU A 576 -5.06 9.53 37.93
CA GLU A 576 -3.74 8.88 37.88
C GLU A 576 -3.76 7.59 37.05
N MET A 577 -4.78 6.74 37.24
CA MET A 577 -4.89 5.45 36.54
C MET A 577 -5.29 5.59 35.06
N HIS A 578 -6.04 6.63 34.71
CA HIS A 578 -6.68 6.75 33.39
C HIS A 578 -6.19 7.95 32.57
N ASP A 579 -4.98 8.45 32.85
CA ASP A 579 -4.37 9.56 32.11
C ASP A 579 -4.36 9.30 30.58
N HIS A 580 -3.94 8.09 30.17
CA HIS A 580 -3.93 7.67 28.76
C HIS A 580 -5.31 7.79 28.09
N ALA A 581 -6.39 7.43 28.80
CA ALA A 581 -7.75 7.45 28.28
C ALA A 581 -8.35 8.86 28.22
N THR A 582 -7.75 9.84 28.89
CA THR A 582 -8.25 11.22 28.93
C THR A 582 -7.38 12.21 28.17
N ARG A 583 -6.30 11.75 27.51
CA ARG A 583 -5.29 12.59 26.84
C ARG A 583 -5.83 13.59 25.83
N HIS A 584 -6.94 13.27 25.16
CA HIS A 584 -7.58 14.14 24.16
C HIS A 584 -8.62 15.09 24.76
N VAL A 585 -9.01 14.90 26.01
CA VAL A 585 -9.94 15.78 26.73
C VAL A 585 -9.26 17.12 27.00
N ALA A 586 -9.99 18.23 26.89
CA ALA A 586 -9.45 19.55 27.16
C ALA A 586 -8.83 19.67 28.58
N PRO A 587 -7.66 20.31 28.76
CA PRO A 587 -6.93 20.33 30.05
C PRO A 587 -7.69 20.95 31.23
N ASP A 588 -8.65 21.83 30.98
CA ASP A 588 -9.55 22.37 31.99
C ASP A 588 -10.60 21.35 32.48
N ILE A 589 -11.10 20.50 31.58
CA ILE A 589 -12.01 19.41 31.90
C ILE A 589 -11.25 18.29 32.64
N GLN A 590 -10.03 17.94 32.20
CA GLN A 590 -9.18 16.96 32.87
C GLN A 590 -8.95 17.32 34.35
N ARG A 591 -8.61 18.58 34.64
CA ARG A 591 -8.45 19.07 36.04
C ARG A 591 -9.72 18.92 36.87
N ASN A 592 -10.89 19.01 36.24
CA ASN A 592 -12.17 18.83 36.92
C ASN A 592 -12.48 17.35 37.19
N PHE A 593 -11.87 16.40 36.47
CA PHE A 593 -12.03 14.98 36.78
C PHE A 593 -11.53 14.61 38.16
N THR A 594 -10.56 15.31 38.75
CA THR A 594 -10.12 15.01 40.13
C THR A 594 -11.22 15.21 41.17
N THR A 595 -12.15 16.15 40.95
CA THR A 595 -13.14 16.55 41.96
C THR A 595 -14.58 16.22 41.60
N ASN A 596 -14.87 15.96 40.32
CA ASN A 596 -16.24 15.86 39.83
C ASN A 596 -16.58 14.45 39.30
N ARG A 597 -17.23 13.65 40.15
CA ARG A 597 -17.70 12.30 39.81
C ARG A 597 -18.67 12.26 38.63
N SER A 598 -19.64 13.17 38.59
CA SER A 598 -20.62 13.23 37.49
C SER A 598 -19.94 13.52 36.16
N LEU A 599 -18.89 14.35 36.17
CA LEU A 599 -18.13 14.68 34.96
C LEU A 599 -17.34 13.48 34.43
N ARG A 600 -16.67 12.73 35.33
CA ARG A 600 -16.02 11.46 34.99
C ARG A 600 -17.02 10.47 34.40
N ARG A 601 -18.13 10.21 35.09
CA ARG A 601 -19.18 9.30 34.59
C ARG A 601 -19.73 9.74 33.22
N GLY A 602 -19.93 11.05 33.02
CA GLY A 602 -20.39 11.58 31.74
C GLY A 602 -19.41 11.32 30.59
N PHE A 603 -18.11 11.34 30.85
CA PHE A 603 -17.09 10.94 29.87
C PHE A 603 -17.13 9.42 29.61
N VAL A 604 -17.19 8.60 30.66
CA VAL A 604 -17.27 7.12 30.55
C VAL A 604 -18.48 6.66 29.74
N ASN A 605 -19.64 7.29 29.94
CA ASN A 605 -20.87 6.95 29.22
C ASN A 605 -20.77 7.16 27.69
N ILE A 606 -19.82 7.96 27.20
CA ILE A 606 -19.62 8.16 25.75
C ILE A 606 -19.23 6.84 25.07
N PHE A 607 -18.42 6.01 25.72
CA PHE A 607 -18.03 4.70 25.21
C PHE A 607 -19.23 3.77 25.04
N ASP A 608 -20.14 3.74 26.02
CA ASP A 608 -21.38 2.94 25.92
C ASP A 608 -22.32 3.47 24.83
N HIS A 609 -22.46 4.80 24.70
CA HIS A 609 -23.23 5.40 23.61
C HIS A 609 -22.63 5.11 22.22
N ALA A 610 -21.30 5.03 22.11
CA ALA A 610 -20.63 4.61 20.88
C ALA A 610 -20.87 3.12 20.57
N ALA A 611 -20.77 2.26 21.59
CA ALA A 611 -21.08 0.84 21.45
C ALA A 611 -22.53 0.62 21.00
N ASP A 612 -23.49 1.32 21.61
CA ASP A 612 -24.90 1.27 21.23
C ASP A 612 -25.17 1.74 19.81
N ALA A 613 -24.50 2.80 19.35
CA ALA A 613 -24.58 3.25 17.96
C ALA A 613 -24.11 2.14 16.99
N MET A 614 -22.98 1.49 17.30
CA MET A 614 -22.40 0.41 16.49
C MET A 614 -23.26 -0.86 16.50
N ARG A 615 -23.85 -1.23 17.65
CA ARG A 615 -24.79 -2.35 17.77
C ARG A 615 -26.05 -2.13 16.93
N ARG A 616 -26.51 -0.88 16.80
CA ARG A 616 -27.62 -0.48 15.92
C ARG A 616 -27.25 -0.41 14.44
N GLY A 617 -26.00 -0.70 14.10
CA GLY A 617 -25.51 -0.75 12.72
C GLY A 617 -25.11 0.61 12.15
N ALA A 618 -24.85 1.61 13.00
CA ALA A 618 -24.30 2.89 12.61
C ALA A 618 -22.76 2.92 12.80
N SER A 619 -22.06 3.75 12.04
CA SER A 619 -20.65 4.03 12.32
C SER A 619 -20.50 4.92 13.57
N PRO A 620 -19.37 4.88 14.30
CA PRO A 620 -19.15 5.69 15.49
C PRO A 620 -18.78 7.14 15.11
N ARG A 621 -19.61 7.77 14.27
CA ARG A 621 -19.53 9.20 13.96
C ARG A 621 -20.07 9.98 15.14
N VAL A 622 -19.49 11.15 15.37
CA VAL A 622 -19.90 12.08 16.43
C VAL A 622 -21.42 12.29 16.47
N HIS A 623 -22.06 12.52 15.31
CA HIS A 623 -23.51 12.70 15.26
C HIS A 623 -24.30 11.44 15.66
N ASN A 624 -23.85 10.24 15.27
CA ASN A 624 -24.51 8.99 15.63
C ASN A 624 -24.42 8.72 17.14
N VAL A 625 -23.30 9.08 17.77
CA VAL A 625 -23.11 8.99 19.22
C VAL A 625 -24.01 9.99 19.95
N ILE A 626 -24.06 11.25 19.49
CA ILE A 626 -24.95 12.28 20.03
C ILE A 626 -26.42 11.88 19.89
N ASP A 627 -26.82 11.33 18.74
CA ASP A 627 -28.17 10.86 18.50
C ASP A 627 -28.53 9.69 19.43
N THR A 628 -27.58 8.77 19.64
CA THR A 628 -27.77 7.64 20.57
C THR A 628 -27.92 8.13 22.01
N TRP A 629 -27.05 9.04 22.45
CA TRP A 629 -27.13 9.68 23.76
C TRP A 629 -28.47 10.42 23.95
N THR A 630 -28.86 11.26 22.99
CA THR A 630 -30.09 12.07 23.07
C THR A 630 -31.34 11.19 23.22
N ASN A 631 -31.31 10.00 22.60
CA ASN A 631 -32.41 9.04 22.63
C ASN A 631 -32.28 7.98 23.75
N SER A 632 -31.19 7.97 24.52
CA SER A 632 -30.93 6.96 25.55
C SER A 632 -31.87 7.05 26.76
N GLY A 633 -32.41 8.25 27.03
CA GLY A 633 -33.15 8.51 28.28
C GLY A 633 -32.27 8.42 29.54
N GLU A 634 -30.95 8.64 29.39
CA GLU A 634 -29.93 8.55 30.44
C GLU A 634 -30.39 9.19 31.78
N TRP A 635 -30.35 8.40 32.84
CA TRP A 635 -30.64 8.85 34.19
C TRP A 635 -29.66 8.26 35.23
N PRO A 636 -28.97 9.09 36.04
CA PRO A 636 -28.93 10.56 35.97
C PRO A 636 -28.25 11.07 34.68
N PRO A 637 -28.62 12.25 34.14
CA PRO A 637 -28.15 12.73 32.84
C PRO A 637 -26.75 13.34 32.94
N VAL A 638 -25.76 12.54 33.28
CA VAL A 638 -24.41 13.00 33.62
C VAL A 638 -23.55 13.26 32.39
N THR A 639 -23.78 12.56 31.28
CA THR A 639 -23.16 12.88 29.97
C THR A 639 -23.52 14.30 29.52
N ARG A 640 -24.73 14.79 29.82
CA ARG A 640 -25.10 16.20 29.59
C ARG A 640 -24.14 17.17 30.27
N SER A 641 -23.73 16.86 31.50
CA SER A 641 -22.83 17.72 32.26
C SER A 641 -21.42 17.76 31.67
N TYR A 642 -21.01 16.72 30.94
CA TYR A 642 -19.74 16.69 30.22
C TYR A 642 -19.77 17.62 29.02
N PHE A 643 -20.78 17.45 28.14
CA PHE A 643 -20.94 18.33 26.97
C PHE A 643 -21.15 19.80 27.34
N GLN A 644 -21.89 20.10 28.41
CA GLN A 644 -22.07 21.48 28.88
C GLN A 644 -20.78 22.15 29.37
N ARG A 645 -19.75 21.37 29.72
CA ARG A 645 -18.43 21.88 30.08
C ARG A 645 -17.45 21.95 28.91
N GLY A 646 -17.93 21.75 27.68
CA GLY A 646 -17.12 21.81 26.47
C GLY A 646 -16.47 20.48 26.07
N GLY A 647 -16.78 19.38 26.75
CA GLY A 647 -16.34 18.06 26.33
C GLY A 647 -17.04 17.62 25.05
N ALA A 648 -16.43 16.70 24.30
CA ALA A 648 -16.92 16.24 23.00
C ALA A 648 -16.86 14.70 22.90
N PRO A 649 -17.74 14.05 22.12
CA PRO A 649 -17.63 12.61 21.87
C PRO A 649 -16.29 12.19 21.25
N GLU A 650 -15.70 13.07 20.44
CA GLU A 650 -14.39 12.92 19.80
C GLU A 650 -13.29 12.56 20.80
N ASP A 651 -13.36 13.10 22.02
CA ASP A 651 -12.35 12.88 23.06
C ASP A 651 -12.23 11.39 23.41
N ALA A 652 -13.36 10.69 23.53
CA ALA A 652 -13.43 9.26 23.84
C ALA A 652 -13.23 8.40 22.57
N LEU A 653 -13.86 8.80 21.47
CA LEU A 653 -13.77 8.06 20.20
C LEU A 653 -12.32 7.98 19.70
N ARG A 654 -11.52 9.04 19.85
CA ARG A 654 -10.14 9.05 19.38
C ARG A 654 -9.29 8.02 20.13
N VAL A 655 -9.43 7.97 21.45
CA VAL A 655 -8.76 6.94 22.28
C VAL A 655 -9.19 5.54 21.86
N MET A 656 -10.48 5.33 21.62
CA MET A 656 -11.02 4.04 21.17
C MET A 656 -10.41 3.59 19.84
N PHE A 657 -10.22 4.51 18.87
CA PHE A 657 -9.56 4.20 17.60
C PHE A 657 -8.05 3.95 17.75
N GLU A 658 -7.37 4.74 18.57
CA GLU A 658 -5.93 4.56 18.84
C GLU A 658 -5.68 3.21 19.51
N ALA A 659 -6.45 2.86 20.53
CA ALA A 659 -6.36 1.58 21.22
C ALA A 659 -6.68 0.41 20.28
N ALA A 660 -7.74 0.50 19.47
CA ALA A 660 -8.07 -0.55 18.50
C ALA A 660 -6.96 -0.76 17.46
N ARG A 661 -6.30 0.32 17.02
CA ARG A 661 -5.14 0.24 16.13
C ARG A 661 -3.94 -0.38 16.83
N GLU A 662 -3.62 0.09 18.03
CA GLU A 662 -2.46 -0.37 18.83
C GLU A 662 -2.59 -1.85 19.22
N ASP A 663 -3.80 -2.31 19.52
CA ASP A 663 -4.08 -3.71 19.88
C ASP A 663 -4.23 -4.66 18.68
N ASP A 664 -4.36 -4.12 17.46
CA ASP A 664 -4.34 -4.93 16.26
C ASP A 664 -2.94 -5.51 16.03
N HIS A 665 -2.87 -6.77 15.59
CA HIS A 665 -1.59 -7.47 15.41
C HIS A 665 -0.74 -6.91 14.26
N TRP A 666 -1.38 -6.27 13.27
CA TRP A 666 -0.71 -5.75 12.08
C TRP A 666 -0.61 -4.23 12.10
N ALA A 667 -1.70 -3.55 12.48
CA ALA A 667 -1.70 -2.09 12.56
C ALA A 667 -1.02 -1.56 13.83
N GLY A 668 -0.78 -2.43 14.82
CA GLY A 668 -0.19 -2.11 16.11
C GLY A 668 0.77 -3.19 16.60
N ASN A 669 0.74 -3.47 17.91
CA ASN A 669 1.66 -4.39 18.59
C ASN A 669 0.96 -5.61 19.22
N GLY A 670 -0.35 -5.76 19.04
CA GLY A 670 -1.11 -6.92 19.53
C GLY A 670 -1.20 -7.05 21.07
N CYS A 671 -0.80 -6.02 21.84
CA CYS A 671 -0.55 -6.14 23.28
C CYS A 671 -1.74 -6.70 24.06
N MET A 672 -2.97 -6.27 23.79
CA MET A 672 -4.13 -6.68 24.58
C MET A 672 -4.49 -8.17 24.41
N LEU A 673 -4.55 -8.68 23.18
CA LEU A 673 -4.89 -10.10 22.94
C LEU A 673 -3.82 -11.04 23.54
N ASN A 674 -2.54 -10.65 23.42
CA ASN A 674 -1.42 -11.37 24.01
C ASN A 674 -1.48 -11.38 25.54
N ASN A 675 -1.85 -10.25 26.16
CA ASN A 675 -1.93 -10.12 27.61
C ASN A 675 -3.16 -10.81 28.24
N ILE A 676 -4.30 -10.85 27.55
CA ILE A 676 -5.56 -11.39 28.09
C ILE A 676 -5.65 -12.90 27.89
N PHE A 677 -5.29 -13.40 26.70
CA PHE A 677 -5.53 -14.79 26.35
C PHE A 677 -4.27 -15.66 26.39
N GLY A 678 -3.08 -15.06 26.51
CA GLY A 678 -1.81 -15.79 26.52
C GLY A 678 -1.65 -16.71 25.31
N VAL A 679 -2.26 -16.36 24.18
CA VAL A 679 -2.21 -17.16 22.95
C VAL A 679 -0.93 -16.76 22.24
N ASP A 680 0.03 -17.69 22.24
CA ASP A 680 1.32 -17.56 21.56
C ASP A 680 1.22 -17.68 20.03
N GLU A 681 0.00 -17.74 19.48
CA GLU A 681 -0.26 -17.90 18.06
C GLU A 681 -1.21 -16.80 17.58
N ILE A 682 -0.96 -16.25 16.39
CA ILE A 682 -1.85 -15.35 15.64
C ILE A 682 -3.08 -16.15 15.18
N GLU A 683 -3.76 -16.83 16.09
CA GLU A 683 -5.02 -17.49 15.84
C GLU A 683 -6.13 -16.48 16.09
N GLU A 684 -6.67 -15.98 14.98
CA GLU A 684 -7.86 -15.15 14.99
C GLU A 684 -9.01 -15.90 15.68
N PRO A 685 -9.70 -15.30 16.67
CA PRO A 685 -10.82 -15.94 17.34
C PRO A 685 -11.87 -16.44 16.34
N ASP A 686 -12.45 -17.63 16.55
CA ASP A 686 -13.43 -18.26 15.64
C ASP A 686 -14.55 -17.30 15.19
N GLU A 687 -15.02 -16.44 16.10
CA GLU A 687 -16.07 -15.46 15.84
C GLU A 687 -15.60 -14.37 14.86
N LEU A 688 -14.36 -13.90 14.98
CA LEU A 688 -13.76 -12.92 14.08
C LEU A 688 -13.39 -13.56 12.74
N ALA A 689 -12.88 -14.81 12.76
CA ALA A 689 -12.56 -15.61 11.57
C ALA A 689 -13.80 -15.88 10.70
N ALA A 690 -14.98 -16.01 11.32
CA ALA A 690 -16.25 -16.17 10.61
C ALA A 690 -16.72 -14.90 9.86
N LEU A 691 -16.17 -13.72 10.17
CA LEU A 691 -16.52 -12.47 9.51
C LEU A 691 -15.80 -12.31 8.17
N PRO A 692 -16.42 -11.68 7.16
CA PRO A 692 -15.79 -11.50 5.86
C PRO A 692 -14.62 -10.51 5.92
N HIS A 693 -13.48 -10.88 5.35
CA HIS A 693 -12.35 -9.96 5.17
C HIS A 693 -12.73 -8.80 4.24
N CYS A 694 -12.24 -7.62 4.57
CA CYS A 694 -12.42 -6.41 3.78
C CYS A 694 -11.09 -5.66 3.65
N ARG A 695 -10.91 -4.99 2.51
CA ARG A 695 -9.80 -4.04 2.31
C ARG A 695 -9.76 -2.94 3.38
N ASN A 696 -10.91 -2.60 3.96
CA ASN A 696 -11.02 -1.56 4.98
C ASN A 696 -10.77 -2.04 6.42
N ASP A 697 -10.44 -3.32 6.65
CA ASP A 697 -10.33 -3.88 8.02
C ASP A 697 -9.26 -3.23 8.88
N LEU A 698 -8.13 -2.84 8.29
CA LEU A 698 -7.00 -2.23 9.01
C LEU A 698 -6.87 -0.72 8.80
N GLU A 699 -7.82 -0.10 8.10
CA GLU A 699 -7.70 1.28 7.63
C GLU A 699 -8.21 2.28 8.69
N PHE A 700 -7.72 2.13 9.93
CA PHE A 700 -8.18 2.87 11.11
C PHE A 700 -8.09 4.38 10.92
N GLY A 701 -6.99 4.89 10.36
CA GLY A 701 -6.82 6.33 10.11
C GLY A 701 -7.84 6.89 9.13
N MET A 702 -8.10 6.18 8.01
CA MET A 702 -9.16 6.54 7.06
C MET A 702 -10.54 6.53 7.73
N VAL A 703 -10.86 5.50 8.51
CA VAL A 703 -12.18 5.40 9.17
C VAL A 703 -12.35 6.48 10.25
N ALA A 704 -11.29 6.78 11.02
CA ALA A 704 -11.27 7.86 12.01
C ALA A 704 -11.49 9.22 11.35
N LEU A 705 -10.79 9.50 10.24
CA LEU A 705 -11.00 10.70 9.41
C LEU A 705 -12.47 10.81 8.99
N MET A 706 -13.05 9.71 8.48
CA MET A 706 -14.46 9.68 8.08
C MET A 706 -15.42 9.90 9.26
N CYS A 707 -15.02 9.55 10.49
CA CYS A 707 -15.77 9.81 11.72
C CYS A 707 -15.57 11.21 12.33
N GLY A 708 -14.71 12.05 11.74
CA GLY A 708 -14.44 13.42 12.22
C GLY A 708 -13.15 13.58 13.03
N MET A 709 -12.29 12.56 13.04
CA MET A 709 -11.05 12.50 13.81
C MET A 709 -9.85 12.37 12.85
N PRO A 710 -9.38 13.46 12.22
CA PRO A 710 -8.21 13.41 11.35
C PRO A 710 -6.92 13.12 12.13
N ASN A 711 -5.88 12.68 11.42
CA ASN A 711 -4.51 12.49 11.93
C ASN A 711 -4.40 11.49 13.10
N LEU A 712 -5.15 10.39 13.06
CA LEU A 712 -4.98 9.27 13.98
C LEU A 712 -3.55 8.71 13.91
#